data_AF-A0A395N049-F1
#
_entry.id   AF-A0A395N049-F1
#
_cell.length_a   1.000
_cell.length_b   1.000
_cell.length_c   1.000
_cell.angle_alpha   90.00
_cell.angle_beta   90.00
_cell.angle_gamma   90.00
#
_symmetry.space_group_name_H-M   'P 1'
#
loop_
_entity.id
_entity.type
_entity.pdbx_description
1 polymer ?
#
loop_
_entity_poly.entity_id
_entity_poly.type
_entity_poly.pdbx_seq_one_letter_code
_entity_poly.pdbx_strand_id
1 'polypeptide(L)'
;MAKEELGLKIGFYAYPCALFVTLLGVQSAQFYLSRHGARQNASLDNDAKSKADSIRRFYARCIWVFQLILCGLVVASIVLATKEVFADQKELRGKILFSFSAYLASFVGVLLYFLAGLLPDPEGPWNPNGAHVSAWCVGALAEIVIAAVFSGVEPRLRVSPGFVDTLNVLGSARVLVLALMIGSFTLREYKLKSLEPKSLPEERQGLLENGNGNAASYGSVPPTAAEPRRTQVSGTGWLDYFAGFKVLFPYLWPKDSPVYQAIVVVCIVLLMCQRTVNVLGPIQLGTLVDSLGEGKIPYKEIILYVVYRALQGNQGALGAARSVLWIPVSQSLFRRLSSAAFEHVLGLSLEFHLNKKVGEVTSALSRGASINTFLESFCFQVFPMVFDIFVAGVIFFVKYDAFYTIIVFFIMWSYIFLTIYVAKYRGKQRRDMTVKTREMEAVKTDAIVAYETVQHNCAVQRETSRFKEHVTVFQRAERLVQWSLAALNLTQSSIFTFGTALLVSVSAYKISIGEQTVGEFVSLINYFVQLQGPLNFFGTYYTMLQNNLIEAERLLDIFKETAGVVEKPDAKNLPSPKGEVSFNNVKFAYQTKKGGPVLDGINFTVAPGTKTAIVGESGSGKSTSLKLLFRFYDVTDGSITIDGHDLRDLKLDSLRRNIGVVPQDTVLFNADIMYNLLYARPDATEEDVFEACKAANIHERILNFPDGYETKVGERGLKLSGGERQRIAIARAILKDARILLLDEATASLDSHTERQIQDALERVTAGRTTITIAHRLSTITTSDQIIVLHKGEIVERGTHNELLALGGRYHAMWEKQTTIEKKEKEKKEMEGETSETGSQQ
;
A
#
# COMPACT_ATOMS: atom_id res chain seq x y z
N MET A 1 47.76 37.82 -2.53
CA MET A 1 46.58 38.68 -2.79
C MET A 1 45.45 37.90 -3.48
N ALA A 2 45.40 37.76 -4.82
CA ALA A 2 44.28 37.03 -5.48
C ALA A 2 44.12 35.55 -5.06
N LYS A 3 45.24 34.83 -4.81
CA LYS A 3 45.21 33.44 -4.33
C LYS A 3 44.73 33.29 -2.87
N GLU A 4 45.00 34.29 -2.03
CA GLU A 4 44.60 34.29 -0.61
C GLU A 4 43.12 34.67 -0.45
N GLU A 5 42.63 35.62 -1.26
CA GLU A 5 41.22 36.00 -1.32
C GLU A 5 40.34 34.85 -1.85
N LEU A 6 40.80 34.17 -2.91
CA LEU A 6 40.14 32.98 -3.44
C LEU A 6 40.11 31.85 -2.40
N GLY A 7 41.21 31.64 -1.67
CA GLY A 7 41.28 30.66 -0.57
C GLY A 7 40.27 30.94 0.55
N LEU A 8 40.09 32.21 0.92
CA LEU A 8 39.10 32.63 1.93
C LEU A 8 37.66 32.37 1.46
N LYS A 9 37.35 32.69 0.19
CA LYS A 9 36.04 32.42 -0.42
C LYS A 9 35.73 30.92 -0.45
N ILE A 10 36.70 30.09 -0.84
CA ILE A 10 36.56 28.63 -0.86
C ILE A 10 36.30 28.10 0.56
N GLY A 11 37.04 28.59 1.55
CA GLY A 11 36.86 28.22 2.96
C GLY A 11 35.44 28.51 3.48
N PHE A 12 34.88 29.68 3.15
CA PHE A 12 33.51 30.01 3.52
C PHE A 12 32.48 29.14 2.81
N TYR A 13 32.56 28.95 1.49
CA TYR A 13 31.59 28.11 0.78
C TYR A 13 31.67 26.61 1.17
N ALA A 14 32.84 26.14 1.58
CA ALA A 14 33.04 24.75 2.01
C ALA A 14 32.29 24.43 3.31
N TYR A 15 32.07 25.41 4.20
CA TYR A 15 31.49 25.17 5.52
C TYR A 15 30.04 24.59 5.47
N PRO A 16 29.04 25.26 4.87
CA PRO A 16 27.70 24.71 4.77
C PRO A 16 27.65 23.43 3.91
N CYS A 17 28.46 23.36 2.85
CA CYS A 17 28.54 22.16 2.00
C CYS A 17 29.03 20.93 2.78
N ALA A 18 30.06 21.09 3.63
CA ALA A 18 30.58 20.02 4.46
C ALA A 18 29.52 19.50 5.46
N LEU A 19 28.70 20.37 6.05
CA LEU A 19 27.60 19.97 6.93
C LEU A 19 26.55 19.13 6.21
N PHE A 20 26.13 19.54 5.00
CA PHE A 20 25.13 18.79 4.23
C PHE A 20 25.66 17.45 3.70
N VAL A 21 26.88 17.43 3.14
CA VAL A 21 27.51 16.21 2.61
C VAL A 21 27.72 15.18 3.71
N THR A 22 28.14 15.61 4.91
CA THR A 22 28.39 14.69 6.02
C THR A 22 27.10 14.13 6.60
N LEU A 23 26.05 14.95 6.75
CA LEU A 23 24.74 14.47 7.18
C LEU A 23 24.17 13.44 6.19
N LEU A 24 24.13 13.76 4.90
CA LEU A 24 23.58 12.88 3.85
C LEU A 24 24.42 11.62 3.66
N GLY A 25 25.75 11.76 3.66
CA GLY A 25 26.67 10.63 3.52
C GLY A 25 26.56 9.64 4.66
N VAL A 26 26.51 10.12 5.91
CA VAL A 26 26.40 9.26 7.09
C VAL A 26 24.99 8.66 7.22
N GLN A 27 23.92 9.39 6.88
CA GLN A 27 22.57 8.81 6.83
C GLN A 27 22.48 7.71 5.77
N SER A 28 23.06 7.92 4.58
CA SER A 28 23.07 6.91 3.51
C SER A 28 23.89 5.68 3.89
N ALA A 29 25.03 5.86 4.58
CA ALA A 29 25.86 4.77 5.08
C ALA A 29 25.17 3.98 6.20
N GLN A 30 24.54 4.67 7.17
CA GLN A 30 23.75 4.03 8.23
C GLN A 30 22.56 3.25 7.65
N PHE A 31 21.90 3.81 6.64
CA PHE A 31 20.84 3.14 5.91
C PHE A 31 21.33 1.84 5.26
N TYR A 32 22.44 1.90 4.51
CA TYR A 32 23.05 0.72 3.88
C TYR A 32 23.45 -0.36 4.90
N LEU A 33 24.06 0.04 6.01
CA LEU A 33 24.46 -0.86 7.09
C LEU A 33 23.26 -1.49 7.80
N SER A 34 22.19 -0.73 8.03
CA SER A 34 20.98 -1.25 8.69
C SER A 34 20.25 -2.31 7.86
N ARG A 35 20.37 -2.24 6.53
CA ARG A 35 19.81 -3.23 5.60
C ARG A 35 20.56 -4.56 5.58
N HIS A 36 21.87 -4.53 5.86
CA HIS A 36 22.73 -5.72 5.85
C HIS A 36 23.08 -6.24 7.25
N GLY A 37 22.83 -5.46 8.30
CA GLY A 37 22.95 -5.90 9.70
C GLY A 37 21.60 -6.35 10.24
N ALA A 38 21.40 -7.67 10.40
CA ALA A 38 20.26 -8.23 11.12
C ALA A 38 20.32 -7.85 12.60
N ARG A 39 19.78 -6.68 12.99
CA ARG A 39 19.49 -6.39 14.40
C ARG A 39 18.12 -6.97 14.76
N GLN A 40 18.12 -8.12 15.42
CA GLN A 40 16.97 -8.60 16.17
C GLN A 40 16.67 -7.59 17.28
N ASN A 41 15.53 -6.90 17.18
CA ASN A 41 15.02 -6.09 18.27
C ASN A 41 14.60 -7.02 19.40
N ALA A 42 15.44 -7.14 20.44
CA ALA A 42 15.05 -7.75 21.70
C ALA A 42 13.88 -6.95 22.30
N SER A 43 12.81 -7.65 22.70
CA SER A 43 11.66 -7.05 23.35
C SER A 43 12.06 -6.54 24.73
N LEU A 44 12.24 -5.22 24.87
CA LEU A 44 12.36 -4.57 26.16
C LEU A 44 11.05 -4.68 26.93
N ASP A 45 11.16 -4.89 28.24
CA ASP A 45 10.03 -4.89 29.16
C ASP A 45 9.34 -3.51 29.20
N ASN A 46 8.03 -3.46 29.48
CA ASN A 46 7.21 -2.24 29.34
C ASN A 46 7.71 -1.08 30.23
N ASP A 47 8.26 -1.39 31.41
CA ASP A 47 8.82 -0.39 32.34
C ASP A 47 10.18 0.16 31.90
N ALA A 48 11.02 -0.69 31.30
CA ALA A 48 12.31 -0.27 30.73
C ALA A 48 12.10 0.68 29.54
N LYS A 49 11.07 0.41 28.73
CA LYS A 49 10.67 1.24 27.59
C LYS A 49 10.21 2.63 28.02
N SER A 50 9.38 2.72 29.07
CA SER A 50 8.92 4.00 29.64
C SER A 50 10.08 4.87 30.17
N LYS A 51 11.03 4.26 30.91
CA LYS A 51 12.23 4.96 31.40
C LYS A 51 13.14 5.42 30.27
N ALA A 52 13.36 4.59 29.25
CA ALA A 52 14.15 4.94 28.08
C ALA A 52 13.55 6.15 27.32
N ASP A 53 12.22 6.19 27.18
CA ASP A 53 11.52 7.30 26.51
C ASP A 53 11.54 8.60 27.33
N SER A 54 11.56 8.52 28.67
CA SER A 54 11.75 9.70 29.53
C SER A 54 13.15 10.30 29.35
N ILE A 55 14.19 9.45 29.37
CA ILE A 55 15.59 9.87 29.16
C ILE A 55 15.77 10.51 27.78
N ARG A 56 15.23 9.89 26.73
CA ARG A 56 15.27 10.45 25.36
C ARG A 56 14.65 11.84 25.29
N ARG A 57 13.46 12.04 25.91
CA ARG A 57 12.77 13.34 25.93
C ARG A 57 13.55 14.43 26.65
N PHE A 58 14.19 14.10 27.78
CA PHE A 58 14.99 15.07 28.54
C PHE A 58 16.17 15.60 27.73
N TYR A 59 17.03 14.70 27.23
CA TYR A 59 18.20 15.08 26.45
C TYR A 59 17.86 15.73 25.11
N ALA A 60 16.75 15.33 24.48
CA ALA A 60 16.25 16.01 23.27
C ALA A 60 15.90 17.48 23.53
N ARG A 61 15.25 17.81 24.66
CA ARG A 61 14.97 19.20 25.03
C ARG A 61 16.24 19.99 25.30
N CYS A 62 17.23 19.40 25.98
CA CYS A 62 18.52 20.06 26.21
C CYS A 62 19.24 20.40 24.90
N ILE A 63 19.31 19.45 23.97
CA ILE A 63 19.94 19.66 22.66
C ILE A 63 19.17 20.71 21.85
N TRP A 64 17.85 20.71 21.91
CA TRP A 64 17.01 21.73 21.26
C TRP A 64 17.30 23.14 21.79
N VAL A 65 17.44 23.31 23.11
CA VAL A 65 17.82 24.61 23.72
C VAL A 65 19.21 25.05 23.28
N PHE A 66 20.21 24.15 23.28
CA PHE A 66 21.55 24.48 22.79
C PHE A 66 21.56 24.87 21.32
N GLN A 67 20.74 24.20 20.49
CA GLN A 67 20.61 24.53 19.08
C GLN A 67 19.94 25.90 18.86
N LEU A 68 19.01 26.29 19.73
CA LEU A 68 18.41 27.63 19.71
C LEU A 68 19.45 28.71 20.03
N ILE A 69 20.29 28.47 21.04
CA ILE A 69 21.40 29.35 21.41
C ILE A 69 22.40 29.47 20.24
N LEU A 70 22.73 28.34 19.59
CA LEU A 70 23.62 28.31 18.42
C LEU A 70 23.08 29.16 17.27
N CYS A 71 21.78 29.05 16.96
CA CYS A 71 21.14 29.88 15.94
C CYS A 71 21.22 31.37 16.29
N GLY A 72 21.01 31.74 17.55
CA GLY A 72 21.18 33.11 18.03
C GLY A 72 22.60 33.67 17.83
N LEU A 73 23.62 32.86 18.10
CA LEU A 73 25.03 33.25 17.89
C LEU A 73 25.39 33.41 16.40
N VAL A 74 24.81 32.59 15.53
CA VAL A 74 24.97 32.72 14.07
C VAL A 74 24.29 33.98 13.56
N VAL A 75 23.07 34.28 14.02
CA VAL A 75 22.36 35.53 13.69
C VAL A 75 23.16 36.75 14.13
N ALA A 76 23.72 36.75 15.34
CA ALA A 76 24.56 37.86 15.81
C ALA A 76 25.78 38.11 14.89
N SER A 77 26.37 37.04 14.35
CA SER A 77 27.50 37.14 13.41
C SER A 77 27.09 37.67 12.04
N ILE A 78 25.89 37.31 11.56
CA ILE A 78 25.31 37.84 10.32
C ILE A 78 25.01 39.34 10.49
N VAL A 79 24.36 39.73 11.60
CA VAL A 79 24.02 41.14 11.89
C VAL A 79 25.27 42.01 11.96
N LEU A 80 26.31 41.54 12.65
CA LEU A 80 27.58 42.23 12.76
C LEU A 80 28.27 42.41 11.39
N ALA A 81 28.28 41.36 10.56
CA ALA A 81 28.82 41.44 9.20
C ALA A 81 28.00 42.36 8.29
N THR A 82 26.66 42.35 8.37
CA THR A 82 25.82 43.29 7.59
C THR A 82 26.02 44.73 8.02
N LYS A 83 26.15 45.01 9.32
CA LYS A 83 26.39 46.38 9.82
C LYS A 83 27.70 46.95 9.28
N GLU A 84 28.73 46.13 9.18
CA GLU A 84 30.05 46.51 8.66
C GLU A 84 30.05 46.75 7.14
N VAL A 85 29.16 46.10 6.39
CA VAL A 85 28.95 46.37 4.95
C VAL A 85 28.35 47.75 4.70
N PHE A 86 27.49 48.23 5.61
CA PHE A 86 26.86 49.56 5.51
C PHE A 86 27.69 50.70 6.13
N ALA A 87 28.78 50.39 6.84
CA ALA A 87 29.70 51.39 7.37
C ALA A 87 30.63 51.91 6.26
N ASP A 88 30.91 53.22 6.23
CA ASP A 88 31.69 53.86 5.16
C ASP A 88 33.14 53.35 5.13
N GLN A 89 33.48 52.54 4.11
CA GLN A 89 34.75 51.81 4.00
C GLN A 89 35.95 52.69 3.59
N LYS A 90 35.76 54.01 3.46
CA LYS A 90 36.77 54.92 2.91
C LYS A 90 38.01 55.11 3.79
N GLU A 91 37.96 54.86 5.10
CA GLU A 91 39.08 55.10 6.03
C GLU A 91 39.85 53.85 6.50
N LEU A 92 39.52 52.64 6.03
CA LEU A 92 40.09 51.40 6.57
C LEU A 92 41.46 51.04 5.94
N ARG A 93 42.46 50.73 6.78
CA ARG A 93 43.80 50.26 6.38
C ARG A 93 43.83 48.74 6.24
N GLY A 94 44.21 48.22 5.06
CA GLY A 94 44.43 46.79 4.79
C GLY A 94 44.64 46.51 3.30
N LYS A 95 45.37 45.43 2.95
CA LYS A 95 45.71 45.09 1.55
C LYS A 95 44.77 44.04 0.92
N ILE A 96 44.02 43.29 1.74
CA ILE A 96 43.10 42.24 1.30
C ILE A 96 41.65 42.66 1.63
N LEU A 97 40.77 42.63 0.63
CA LEU A 97 39.34 42.93 0.79
C LEU A 97 38.65 41.73 1.47
N PHE A 98 37.92 41.98 2.56
CA PHE A 98 37.10 40.93 3.17
C PHE A 98 35.94 40.58 2.24
N SER A 99 35.76 39.29 1.97
CA SER A 99 34.70 38.80 1.08
C SER A 99 33.37 38.70 1.82
N PHE A 100 32.76 39.86 2.11
CA PHE A 100 31.49 39.97 2.85
C PHE A 100 30.37 39.12 2.23
N SER A 101 30.29 39.08 0.89
CA SER A 101 29.31 38.27 0.17
C SER A 101 29.46 36.77 0.44
N ALA A 102 30.69 36.25 0.44
CA ALA A 102 30.97 34.83 0.69
C ALA A 102 30.77 34.47 2.17
N TYR A 103 31.15 35.35 3.10
CA TYR A 103 30.95 35.15 4.54
C TYR A 103 29.45 35.14 4.88
N LEU A 104 28.68 36.14 4.43
CA LEU A 104 27.24 36.22 4.66
C LEU A 104 26.52 35.01 4.06
N ALA A 105 26.88 34.61 2.84
CA ALA A 105 26.31 33.42 2.18
C ALA A 105 26.54 32.13 2.98
N SER A 106 27.77 31.92 3.46
CA SER A 106 28.14 30.76 4.26
C SER A 106 27.34 30.69 5.56
N PHE A 107 27.34 31.77 6.34
CA PHE A 107 26.70 31.79 7.65
C PHE A 107 25.17 31.78 7.56
N VAL A 108 24.58 32.31 6.49
CA VAL A 108 23.15 32.12 6.19
C VAL A 108 22.85 30.64 5.90
N GLY A 109 23.69 29.93 5.14
CA GLY A 109 23.55 28.50 4.89
C GLY A 109 23.68 27.64 6.17
N VAL A 110 24.60 28.02 7.06
CA VAL A 110 24.79 27.36 8.36
C VAL A 110 23.60 27.64 9.29
N LEU A 111 23.11 28.88 9.32
CA LEU A 111 21.91 29.25 10.07
C LEU A 111 20.74 28.37 9.63
N LEU A 112 20.52 28.25 8.32
CA LEU A 112 19.46 27.42 7.78
C LEU A 112 19.55 25.97 8.24
N TYR A 113 20.74 25.37 8.14
CA TYR A 113 20.97 23.99 8.56
C TYR A 113 20.53 23.76 10.03
N PHE A 114 20.92 24.65 10.93
CA PHE A 114 20.53 24.53 12.35
C PHE A 114 19.08 24.96 12.62
N LEU A 115 18.53 25.90 11.86
CA LEU A 115 17.13 26.29 11.97
C LEU A 115 16.19 25.16 11.53
N ALA A 116 16.60 24.35 10.56
CA ALA A 116 15.89 23.15 10.18
C ALA A 116 15.78 22.13 11.32
N GLY A 117 16.85 21.93 12.10
CA GLY A 117 16.80 20.98 13.21
C GLY A 117 16.05 21.48 14.46
N LEU A 118 15.57 22.73 14.49
CA LEU A 118 14.72 23.26 15.57
C LEU A 118 13.24 22.90 15.39
N LEU A 119 12.84 22.41 14.23
CA LEU A 119 11.44 22.07 13.95
C LEU A 119 11.02 20.75 14.64
N PRO A 120 9.87 20.71 15.33
CA PRO A 120 9.45 19.53 16.09
C PRO A 120 9.14 18.32 15.20
N ASP A 121 9.83 17.19 15.42
CA ASP A 121 9.68 16.01 14.57
C ASP A 121 8.21 15.53 14.47
N PRO A 122 7.68 15.29 13.25
CA PRO A 122 6.25 14.95 13.10
C PRO A 122 5.87 13.54 13.58
N GLU A 123 6.85 12.64 13.72
CA GLU A 123 6.64 11.22 14.11
C GLU A 123 6.90 10.93 15.59
N GLY A 124 7.36 11.91 16.37
CA GLY A 124 7.70 11.73 17.78
C GLY A 124 8.57 12.86 18.33
N PRO A 125 9.05 12.78 19.57
CA PRO A 125 10.05 13.73 20.06
C PRO A 125 11.32 13.64 19.20
N TRP A 126 11.80 14.79 18.70
CA TRP A 126 13.03 14.88 17.91
C TRP A 126 14.17 14.15 18.61
N ASN A 127 14.72 13.14 17.96
CA ASN A 127 15.74 12.30 18.55
C ASN A 127 16.98 12.34 17.66
N PRO A 128 18.04 13.10 18.03
CA PRO A 128 19.24 13.16 17.23
C PRO A 128 19.86 11.77 17.10
N ASN A 129 20.27 11.42 15.88
CA ASN A 129 20.98 10.19 15.51
C ASN A 129 22.50 10.44 15.38
N GLY A 130 23.30 9.36 15.29
CA GLY A 130 24.75 9.45 15.12
C GLY A 130 25.20 10.29 13.91
N ALA A 131 24.37 10.38 12.87
CA ALA A 131 24.61 11.28 11.73
C ALA A 131 24.64 12.76 12.14
N HIS A 132 23.77 13.21 13.05
CA HIS A 132 23.77 14.59 13.53
C HIS A 132 25.03 14.92 14.32
N VAL A 133 25.53 13.97 15.12
CA VAL A 133 26.80 14.12 15.87
C VAL A 133 27.97 14.29 14.92
N SER A 134 28.04 13.47 13.86
CA SER A 134 29.11 13.61 12.86
C SER A 134 29.08 14.98 12.17
N ALA A 135 27.89 15.51 11.87
CA ALA A 135 27.74 16.85 11.33
C ALA A 135 28.10 17.94 12.35
N TRP A 136 27.79 17.78 13.64
CA TRP A 136 28.21 18.72 14.68
C TRP A 136 29.73 18.73 14.89
N CYS A 137 30.39 17.58 14.81
CA CYS A 137 31.86 17.49 14.86
C CYS A 137 32.51 18.22 13.68
N VAL A 138 31.98 18.01 12.48
CA VAL A 138 32.42 18.72 11.26
C VAL A 138 32.17 20.23 11.40
N GLY A 139 31.02 20.60 11.98
CA GLY A 139 30.69 21.98 12.27
C GLY A 139 31.65 22.66 13.23
N ALA A 140 32.05 21.97 14.30
CA ALA A 140 33.01 22.48 15.27
C ALA A 140 34.41 22.61 14.65
N LEU A 141 34.82 21.63 13.83
CA LEU A 141 36.10 21.66 13.12
C LEU A 141 36.17 22.83 12.14
N ALA A 142 35.09 23.09 11.40
CA ALA A 142 35.03 24.22 10.46
C ALA A 142 35.12 25.58 11.16
N GLU A 143 34.46 25.76 12.31
CA GLU A 143 34.58 27.00 13.12
C GLU A 143 36.01 27.20 13.66
N ILE A 144 36.68 26.13 14.10
CA ILE A 144 38.08 26.17 14.55
C ILE A 144 39.00 26.57 13.39
N VAL A 145 38.79 26.00 12.20
CA VAL A 145 39.57 26.34 10.99
C VAL A 145 39.35 27.80 10.59
N ILE A 146 38.10 28.28 10.61
CA ILE A 146 37.78 29.69 10.29
C ILE A 146 38.44 30.64 11.30
N ALA A 147 38.38 30.34 12.60
CA ALA A 147 39.03 31.13 13.64
C ALA A 147 40.57 31.15 13.51
N ALA A 148 41.18 30.00 13.16
CA ALA A 148 42.62 29.91 12.92
C ALA A 148 43.07 30.69 11.66
N VAL A 149 42.23 30.71 10.63
CA VAL A 149 42.47 31.52 9.43
C VAL A 149 42.33 33.01 9.74
N PHE A 150 41.35 33.41 10.55
CA PHE A 150 41.19 34.79 10.97
C PHE A 150 42.38 35.31 11.78
N SER A 151 42.87 34.57 12.77
CA SER A 151 44.05 34.97 13.55
C SER A 151 45.34 35.04 12.73
N GLY A 152 45.46 34.24 11.66
CA GLY A 152 46.62 34.27 10.76
C GLY A 152 46.62 35.41 9.73
N VAL A 153 45.45 35.93 9.35
CA VAL A 153 45.28 36.91 8.25
C VAL A 153 44.82 38.29 8.76
N GLU A 154 44.46 38.40 10.04
CA GLU A 154 44.02 39.62 10.74
C GLU A 154 44.82 40.90 10.40
N PRO A 155 46.16 40.94 10.47
CA PRO A 155 46.91 42.18 10.22
C PRO A 155 46.90 42.66 8.76
N ARG A 156 46.33 41.87 7.83
CA ARG A 156 46.32 42.15 6.38
C ARG A 156 44.93 42.46 5.82
N LEU A 157 43.87 42.25 6.60
CA LEU A 157 42.47 42.47 6.22
C LEU A 157 42.07 43.95 6.37
N ARG A 158 41.27 44.45 5.42
CA ARG A 158 40.74 45.83 5.43
C ARG A 158 39.38 45.89 6.14
N VAL A 159 39.40 45.89 7.48
CA VAL A 159 38.19 45.83 8.35
C VAL A 159 38.36 46.70 9.60
N SER A 160 37.26 47.10 10.26
CA SER A 160 37.30 47.93 11.47
C SER A 160 38.08 47.27 12.63
N PRO A 161 38.82 48.04 13.46
CA PRO A 161 39.51 47.52 14.64
C PRO A 161 38.53 46.78 15.58
N GLY A 162 38.83 45.53 15.92
CA GLY A 162 37.99 44.70 16.81
C GLY A 162 36.84 43.94 16.13
N PHE A 163 36.63 44.11 14.82
CA PHE A 163 35.64 43.33 14.06
C PHE A 163 35.99 41.83 13.99
N VAL A 164 37.27 41.51 13.75
CA VAL A 164 37.74 40.12 13.67
C VAL A 164 37.77 39.47 15.07
N ASP A 165 38.20 40.22 16.08
CA ASP A 165 38.16 39.79 17.49
C ASP A 165 36.76 39.39 17.95
N THR A 166 35.76 40.24 17.65
CA THR A 166 34.36 39.95 18.01
C THR A 166 33.81 38.72 17.26
N LEU A 167 34.18 38.54 15.99
CA LEU A 167 33.84 37.32 15.24
C LEU A 167 34.51 36.06 15.79
N ASN A 168 35.77 36.14 16.24
CA ASN A 168 36.48 35.03 16.89
C ASN A 168 35.87 34.66 18.25
N VAL A 169 35.45 35.66 19.04
CA VAL A 169 34.71 35.43 20.30
C VAL A 169 33.38 34.72 20.02
N LEU A 170 32.62 35.18 19.02
CA LEU A 170 31.38 34.51 18.60
C LEU A 170 31.64 33.09 18.08
N GLY A 171 32.73 32.87 17.32
CA GLY A 171 33.15 31.54 16.84
C GLY A 171 33.51 30.58 17.96
N SER A 172 34.29 31.02 18.94
CA SER A 172 34.62 30.20 20.12
C SER A 172 33.38 29.82 20.95
N ALA A 173 32.41 30.75 21.09
CA ALA A 173 31.14 30.46 21.72
C ALA A 173 30.31 29.41 20.94
N ARG A 174 30.34 29.43 19.60
CA ARG A 174 29.67 28.38 18.78
C ARG A 174 30.33 27.02 18.95
N VAL A 175 31.66 26.94 18.99
CA VAL A 175 32.40 25.68 19.25
C VAL A 175 32.03 25.10 20.61
N LEU A 176 31.93 25.94 21.64
CA LEU A 176 31.48 25.52 22.98
C LEU A 176 30.07 24.92 22.95
N VAL A 177 29.12 25.58 22.28
CA VAL A 177 27.74 25.10 22.17
C VAL A 177 27.65 23.78 21.40
N LEU A 178 28.40 23.63 20.31
CA LEU A 178 28.48 22.37 19.55
C LEU A 178 29.08 21.23 20.40
N ALA A 179 30.09 21.50 21.22
CA ALA A 179 30.65 20.53 22.16
C ALA A 179 29.63 20.10 23.23
N LEU A 180 28.84 21.03 23.76
CA LEU A 180 27.75 20.73 24.71
C LEU A 180 26.64 19.86 24.07
N MET A 181 26.32 20.08 22.79
CA MET A 181 25.37 19.25 22.05
C MET A 181 25.90 17.81 21.88
N ILE A 182 27.17 17.65 21.49
CA ILE A 182 27.82 16.34 21.36
C ILE A 182 27.88 15.63 22.72
N GLY A 183 28.27 16.33 23.79
CA GLY A 183 28.33 15.78 25.15
C GLY A 183 26.96 15.34 25.68
N SER A 184 25.90 16.10 25.40
CA SER A 184 24.53 15.74 25.76
C SER A 184 24.06 14.45 25.07
N PHE A 185 24.46 14.26 23.81
CA PHE A 185 24.16 13.05 23.06
C PHE A 185 24.90 11.82 23.60
N THR A 186 26.20 11.93 23.88
CA THR A 186 27.01 10.80 24.39
C THR A 186 26.54 10.36 25.78
N LEU A 187 26.16 11.32 26.64
CA LEU A 187 25.54 11.05 27.93
C LEU A 187 24.20 10.31 27.79
N ARG A 188 23.38 10.66 26.79
CA ARG A 188 22.12 9.99 26.49
C ARG A 188 22.37 8.53 26.09
N GLU A 189 23.30 8.27 25.18
CA GLU A 189 23.63 6.90 24.75
C GLU A 189 24.22 6.06 25.88
N TYR A 190 25.08 6.64 26.72
CA TYR A 190 25.63 5.96 27.89
C TYR A 190 24.52 5.51 28.87
N LYS A 191 23.56 6.40 29.17
CA LYS A 191 22.41 6.06 30.02
C LYS A 191 21.49 5.02 29.38
N LEU A 192 21.26 5.09 28.07
CA LEU A 192 20.43 4.10 27.36
C LEU A 192 21.09 2.73 27.30
N LYS A 193 22.41 2.67 27.11
CA LYS A 193 23.17 1.40 27.11
C LYS A 193 23.17 0.73 28.48
N SER A 194 23.07 1.50 29.57
CA SER A 194 22.93 0.94 30.92
C SER A 194 21.55 0.31 31.20
N LEU A 195 20.56 0.54 30.33
CA LEU A 195 19.21 -0.05 30.41
C LEU A 195 19.03 -1.29 29.53
N GLU A 196 20.00 -1.60 28.65
CA GLU A 196 20.00 -2.86 27.91
C GLU A 196 20.35 -4.00 28.87
N PRO A 197 19.62 -5.13 28.85
CA PRO A 197 19.97 -6.27 29.68
C PRO A 197 21.39 -6.71 29.34
N LYS A 198 22.28 -6.80 30.35
CA LYS A 198 23.60 -7.43 30.20
C LYS A 198 23.38 -8.87 29.76
N SER A 199 23.53 -9.14 28.46
CA SER A 199 23.62 -10.50 27.95
C SER A 199 24.80 -11.19 28.62
N LEU A 200 24.52 -12.20 29.44
CA LEU A 200 25.50 -13.25 29.75
C LEU A 200 25.68 -14.12 28.50
N PRO A 201 26.86 -14.72 28.28
CA PRO A 201 27.10 -15.60 27.15
C PRO A 201 26.22 -16.85 27.27
N GLU A 202 25.84 -17.38 26.11
CA GLU A 202 25.11 -18.64 25.91
C GLU A 202 25.39 -19.69 26.99
N GLU A 203 24.38 -20.03 27.78
CA GLU A 203 24.08 -21.39 28.26
C GLU A 203 22.98 -21.30 29.33
N ARG A 204 21.76 -21.67 28.94
CA ARG A 204 20.89 -22.63 29.64
C ARG A 204 19.52 -22.64 28.97
N GLN A 205 19.33 -23.66 28.14
CA GLN A 205 18.01 -24.27 27.99
C GLN A 205 17.50 -24.65 29.38
N GLY A 206 16.40 -24.04 29.81
CA GLY A 206 15.54 -24.57 30.87
C GLY A 206 14.54 -25.53 30.25
N LEU A 207 14.91 -26.81 30.19
CA LEU A 207 14.12 -27.92 29.66
C LEU A 207 13.09 -28.46 30.69
N LEU A 208 12.65 -27.63 31.64
CA LEU A 208 11.68 -27.98 32.69
C LEU A 208 10.91 -26.73 33.15
N GLU A 209 9.85 -26.38 32.43
CA GLU A 209 8.68 -25.76 33.07
C GLU A 209 7.43 -26.29 32.37
N ASN A 210 7.21 -27.58 32.55
CA ASN A 210 5.98 -28.28 32.24
C ASN A 210 5.41 -28.77 33.57
N GLY A 211 4.24 -28.23 33.96
CA GLY A 211 3.37 -28.80 34.99
C GLY A 211 3.51 -28.22 36.41
N ASN A 212 2.66 -27.23 36.74
CA ASN A 212 1.57 -27.40 37.70
C ASN A 212 0.87 -26.09 38.01
N GLY A 213 -0.47 -26.08 37.92
CA GLY A 213 -1.28 -24.96 38.39
C GLY A 213 -2.66 -24.88 37.78
N ASN A 214 -3.47 -25.92 37.91
CA ASN A 214 -4.92 -25.79 37.76
C ASN A 214 -5.46 -24.87 38.86
N ALA A 215 -6.00 -23.72 38.48
CA ALA A 215 -7.07 -23.06 39.21
C ALA A 215 -8.04 -22.47 38.18
N ALA A 216 -9.17 -23.15 38.02
CA ALA A 216 -10.30 -22.70 37.22
C ALA A 216 -10.81 -21.37 37.78
N SER A 217 -10.70 -20.30 36.99
CA SER A 217 -11.47 -19.07 37.18
C SER A 217 -12.33 -18.87 35.93
N TYR A 218 -13.61 -19.20 36.07
CA TYR A 218 -14.65 -18.88 35.10
C TYR A 218 -14.73 -17.35 34.96
N GLY A 219 -14.43 -16.81 33.76
CA GLY A 219 -14.75 -15.41 33.45
C GLY A 219 -13.70 -14.59 32.69
N SER A 220 -12.56 -15.13 32.26
CA SER A 220 -11.63 -14.38 31.41
C SER A 220 -11.80 -14.76 29.93
N VAL A 221 -12.13 -13.75 29.13
CA VAL A 221 -12.11 -13.80 27.67
C VAL A 221 -10.75 -14.34 27.23
N PRO A 222 -10.68 -15.38 26.38
CA PRO A 222 -9.40 -15.88 25.90
C PRO A 222 -8.67 -14.73 25.19
N PRO A 223 -7.36 -14.55 25.40
CA PRO A 223 -6.62 -13.53 24.67
C PRO A 223 -6.81 -13.85 23.18
N THR A 224 -7.44 -12.91 22.50
CA THR A 224 -7.69 -12.94 21.06
C THR A 224 -6.43 -13.45 20.38
N ALA A 225 -6.60 -14.50 19.57
CA ALA A 225 -5.56 -15.04 18.71
C ALA A 225 -4.73 -13.87 18.17
N ALA A 226 -3.43 -13.90 18.44
CA ALA A 226 -2.48 -12.85 18.09
C ALA A 226 -2.89 -12.23 16.76
N GLU A 227 -3.35 -10.97 16.80
CA GLU A 227 -3.62 -10.22 15.58
C GLU A 227 -2.39 -10.42 14.69
N PRO A 228 -2.54 -10.83 13.42
CA PRO A 228 -1.40 -10.98 12.53
C PRO A 228 -0.68 -9.64 12.60
N ARG A 229 0.59 -9.67 13.03
CA ARG A 229 1.42 -8.47 13.24
C ARG A 229 1.20 -7.58 12.03
N ARG A 230 0.36 -6.55 12.20
CA ARG A 230 0.32 -5.45 11.26
C ARG A 230 1.70 -4.88 11.38
N THR A 231 2.53 -5.09 10.37
CA THR A 231 3.71 -4.28 10.11
C THR A 231 3.22 -2.84 10.08
N GLN A 232 3.15 -2.21 11.26
CA GLN A 232 3.12 -0.77 11.34
C GLN A 232 4.48 -0.37 10.79
N VAL A 233 4.47 -0.01 9.51
CA VAL A 233 5.60 0.61 8.83
C VAL A 233 5.86 1.93 9.56
N SER A 234 6.70 1.84 10.59
CA SER A 234 7.27 2.98 11.28
C SER A 234 8.38 3.53 10.39
N GLY A 235 8.11 4.66 9.74
CA GLY A 235 9.13 5.57 9.23
C GLY A 235 10.14 4.99 8.24
N THR A 236 9.69 4.31 7.18
CA THR A 236 10.57 3.99 6.05
C THR A 236 10.86 5.26 5.24
N GLY A 237 12.13 5.53 4.97
CA GLY A 237 12.56 6.70 4.20
C GLY A 237 12.09 6.60 2.75
N TRP A 238 12.07 7.73 2.03
CA TRP A 238 11.73 7.76 0.59
C TRP A 238 12.53 6.71 -0.23
N LEU A 239 13.77 6.43 0.16
CA LEU A 239 14.64 5.44 -0.48
C LEU A 239 14.16 3.99 -0.36
N ASP A 240 13.51 3.61 0.75
CA ASP A 240 12.91 2.27 0.90
C ASP A 240 11.75 2.07 -0.08
N TYR A 241 10.96 3.11 -0.28
CA TYR A 241 9.89 3.11 -1.27
C TYR A 241 10.44 2.99 -2.69
N PHE A 242 11.48 3.75 -3.07
CA PHE A 242 12.09 3.59 -4.41
C PHE A 242 12.69 2.19 -4.63
N ALA A 243 13.28 1.58 -3.59
CA ALA A 243 13.82 0.23 -3.68
C ALA A 243 12.72 -0.83 -3.83
N GLY A 244 11.59 -0.70 -3.11
CA GLY A 244 10.44 -1.60 -3.23
C GLY A 244 9.75 -1.51 -4.59
N PHE A 245 9.73 -0.32 -5.20
CA PHE A 245 9.13 -0.08 -6.52
C PHE A 245 10.04 -0.46 -7.68
N LYS A 246 11.30 -0.87 -7.43
CA LYS A 246 12.18 -1.42 -8.48
C LYS A 246 11.53 -2.59 -9.23
N VAL A 247 10.71 -3.37 -8.54
CA VAL A 247 9.95 -4.50 -9.11
C VAL A 247 8.92 -4.04 -10.15
N LEU A 248 8.47 -2.79 -10.09
CA LEU A 248 7.44 -2.22 -10.97
C LEU A 248 8.02 -1.50 -12.21
N PHE A 249 9.29 -1.11 -12.20
CA PHE A 249 9.96 -0.50 -13.37
C PHE A 249 9.96 -1.37 -14.64
N PRO A 250 10.07 -2.71 -14.57
CA PRO A 250 9.88 -3.58 -15.74
C PRO A 250 8.49 -3.48 -16.36
N TYR A 251 7.45 -3.18 -15.57
CA TYR A 251 6.06 -3.05 -16.03
C TYR A 251 5.76 -1.66 -16.61
N LEU A 252 6.49 -0.63 -16.15
CA LEU A 252 6.45 0.73 -16.70
C LEU A 252 6.82 0.80 -18.18
N TRP A 253 7.79 -0.03 -18.58
CA TRP A 253 8.21 -0.08 -19.97
C TRP A 253 7.27 -1.01 -20.74
N PRO A 254 6.52 -0.52 -21.75
CA PRO A 254 5.59 -1.34 -22.51
C PRO A 254 6.37 -2.27 -23.45
N LYS A 255 6.85 -3.41 -22.95
CA LYS A 255 7.65 -4.38 -23.72
C LYS A 255 6.90 -5.01 -24.89
N ASP A 256 5.58 -5.13 -24.78
CA ASP A 256 4.78 -5.92 -25.73
C ASP A 256 4.45 -5.18 -27.04
N SER A 257 4.66 -3.85 -27.12
CA SER A 257 4.37 -3.09 -28.33
C SER A 257 5.42 -2.01 -28.59
N PRO A 258 6.10 -2.04 -29.76
CA PRO A 258 7.07 -1.01 -30.14
C PRO A 258 6.42 0.36 -30.33
N VAL A 259 5.12 0.41 -30.65
CA VAL A 259 4.38 1.67 -30.81
C VAL A 259 4.32 2.43 -29.49
N TYR A 260 3.99 1.76 -28.39
CA TYR A 260 3.95 2.40 -27.08
C TYR A 260 5.36 2.82 -26.61
N GLN A 261 6.41 2.06 -26.96
CA GLN A 261 7.79 2.46 -26.67
C GLN A 261 8.17 3.74 -27.41
N ALA A 262 7.84 3.84 -28.69
CA ALA A 262 8.07 5.05 -29.47
C ALA A 262 7.34 6.26 -28.88
N ILE A 263 6.07 6.09 -28.46
CA ILE A 263 5.29 7.13 -27.81
C ILE A 263 5.94 7.61 -26.50
N VAL A 264 6.44 6.69 -25.67
CA VAL A 264 7.18 7.05 -24.43
C VAL A 264 8.41 7.88 -24.74
N VAL A 265 9.19 7.50 -25.75
CA VAL A 265 10.37 8.26 -26.18
C VAL A 265 9.98 9.65 -26.69
N VAL A 266 8.94 9.76 -27.51
CA VAL A 266 8.42 11.05 -27.98
C VAL A 266 7.98 11.93 -26.81
N CYS A 267 7.30 11.37 -25.81
CA CYS A 267 6.93 12.10 -24.60
C CYS A 267 8.13 12.64 -23.81
N ILE A 268 9.23 11.90 -23.74
CA ILE A 268 10.47 12.35 -23.11
C ILE A 268 11.10 13.50 -23.91
N VAL A 269 11.13 13.39 -25.24
CA VAL A 269 11.63 14.47 -26.12
C VAL A 269 10.77 15.73 -25.97
N LEU A 270 9.45 15.60 -26.01
CA LEU A 270 8.53 16.73 -25.79
C LEU A 270 8.71 17.36 -24.41
N LEU A 271 8.97 16.56 -23.38
CA LEU A 271 9.27 17.05 -22.04
C LEU A 271 10.57 17.88 -22.02
N MET A 272 11.63 17.40 -22.68
CA MET A 272 12.88 18.16 -22.81
C MET A 272 12.67 19.47 -23.57
N CYS A 273 11.97 19.44 -24.70
CA CYS A 273 11.63 20.64 -25.46
C CYS A 273 10.81 21.63 -24.62
N GLN A 274 9.83 21.14 -23.86
CA GLN A 274 9.03 21.96 -22.95
C GLN A 274 9.90 22.64 -21.89
N ARG A 275 10.90 21.94 -21.32
CA ARG A 275 11.84 22.55 -20.35
C ARG A 275 12.71 23.63 -20.98
N THR A 276 13.20 23.41 -22.21
CA THR A 276 13.94 24.43 -22.95
C THR A 276 13.08 25.68 -23.18
N VAL A 277 11.83 25.52 -23.63
CA VAL A 277 10.90 26.65 -23.81
C VAL A 277 10.60 27.35 -22.49
N ASN A 278 10.44 26.60 -21.40
CA ASN A 278 10.25 27.15 -20.06
C ASN A 278 11.39 28.08 -19.64
N VAL A 279 12.64 27.78 -20.02
CA VAL A 279 13.79 28.65 -19.76
C VAL A 279 13.81 29.86 -20.69
N LEU A 280 13.51 29.65 -21.97
CA LEU A 280 13.59 30.70 -22.99
C LEU A 280 12.50 31.77 -22.82
N GLY A 281 11.31 31.43 -22.32
CA GLY A 281 10.19 32.36 -22.15
C GLY A 281 10.54 33.62 -21.34
N PRO A 282 11.03 33.49 -20.09
CA PRO A 282 11.44 34.64 -19.28
C PRO A 282 12.63 35.41 -19.86
N ILE A 283 13.58 34.74 -20.51
CA ILE A 283 14.73 35.40 -21.14
C ILE A 283 14.26 36.28 -22.30
N GLN A 284 13.36 35.75 -23.15
CA GLN A 284 12.81 36.46 -24.29
C GLN A 284 11.97 37.68 -23.86
N LEU A 285 11.23 37.58 -22.75
CA LEU A 285 10.50 38.72 -22.19
C LEU A 285 11.46 39.84 -21.77
N GLY A 286 12.61 39.51 -21.18
CA GLY A 286 13.63 40.51 -20.84
C GLY A 286 14.19 41.20 -22.09
N THR A 287 14.57 40.44 -23.11
CA THR A 287 15.06 40.99 -24.39
C THR A 287 14.01 41.85 -25.10
N LEU A 288 12.73 41.47 -25.01
CA LEU A 288 11.63 42.28 -25.53
C LEU A 288 11.56 43.63 -24.81
N VAL A 289 11.64 43.64 -23.47
CA VAL A 289 11.62 44.88 -22.68
C VAL A 289 12.81 45.77 -22.99
N ASP A 290 14.02 45.22 -23.12
CA ASP A 290 15.21 45.99 -23.50
C ASP A 290 15.13 46.55 -24.94
N SER A 291 14.33 45.92 -25.81
CA SER A 291 14.12 46.37 -27.19
C SER A 291 12.99 47.40 -27.34
N LEU A 292 12.22 47.68 -26.27
CA LEU A 292 11.18 48.70 -26.27
C LEU A 292 11.82 50.08 -26.07
N GLY A 293 11.59 50.99 -27.02
CA GLY A 293 12.02 52.39 -26.96
C GLY A 293 11.08 53.30 -27.75
N GLU A 294 11.24 54.62 -27.63
CA GLU A 294 10.39 55.57 -28.34
C GLU A 294 10.45 55.38 -29.86
N GLY A 295 9.28 55.15 -30.49
CA GLY A 295 9.11 55.11 -31.95
C GLY A 295 9.47 53.81 -32.67
N LYS A 296 9.87 52.73 -31.98
CA LYS A 296 10.19 51.43 -32.61
C LYS A 296 9.44 50.27 -31.95
N ILE A 297 8.68 49.50 -32.73
CA ILE A 297 7.98 48.29 -32.27
C ILE A 297 8.81 47.04 -32.65
N PRO A 298 9.31 46.26 -31.67
CA PRO A 298 10.12 45.06 -31.92
C PRO A 298 9.24 43.84 -32.28
N TYR A 299 8.74 43.78 -33.51
CA TYR A 299 7.81 42.72 -33.96
C TYR A 299 8.39 41.30 -33.84
N LYS A 300 9.68 41.12 -34.11
CA LYS A 300 10.35 39.80 -34.04
C LYS A 300 10.32 39.26 -32.61
N GLU A 301 10.64 40.11 -31.65
CA GLU A 301 10.73 39.78 -30.23
C GLU A 301 9.34 39.50 -29.64
N ILE A 302 8.32 40.23 -30.10
CA ILE A 302 6.91 40.01 -29.74
C ILE A 302 6.42 38.65 -30.26
N ILE A 303 6.61 38.37 -31.55
CA ILE A 303 6.18 37.09 -32.15
C ILE A 303 6.87 35.93 -31.47
N LEU A 304 8.19 36.02 -31.24
CA LEU A 304 8.96 34.97 -30.60
C LEU A 304 8.49 34.73 -29.14
N TYR A 305 8.20 35.79 -28.39
CA TYR A 305 7.64 35.67 -27.05
C TYR A 305 6.26 34.99 -27.06
N VAL A 306 5.37 35.38 -27.98
CA VAL A 306 4.03 34.77 -28.11
C VAL A 306 4.13 33.29 -28.47
N VAL A 307 5.02 32.92 -29.40
CA VAL A 307 5.26 31.51 -29.77
C VAL A 307 5.79 30.73 -28.57
N TYR A 308 6.80 31.24 -27.86
CA TYR A 308 7.27 30.59 -26.64
C TYR A 308 6.16 30.45 -25.61
N ARG A 309 5.34 31.49 -25.40
CA ARG A 309 4.24 31.44 -24.45
C ARG A 309 3.16 30.42 -24.83
N ALA A 310 2.87 30.24 -26.11
CA ALA A 310 1.94 29.22 -26.60
C ALA A 310 2.48 27.78 -26.43
N LEU A 311 3.80 27.61 -26.52
CA LEU A 311 4.47 26.32 -26.30
C LEU A 311 4.71 26.03 -24.80
N GLN A 312 4.80 27.07 -23.97
CA GLN A 312 5.20 27.01 -22.55
C GLN A 312 4.11 26.44 -21.63
N GLY A 313 4.55 25.73 -20.57
CA GLY A 313 3.68 25.30 -19.47
C GLY A 313 2.96 23.98 -19.70
N ASN A 314 2.27 23.49 -18.66
CA ASN A 314 1.55 22.20 -18.74
C ASN A 314 0.31 22.27 -19.63
N GLN A 315 -0.30 23.45 -19.75
CA GLN A 315 -1.43 23.72 -20.63
C GLN A 315 -0.99 24.26 -22.02
N GLY A 316 0.31 24.51 -22.23
CA GLY A 316 0.84 24.90 -23.54
C GLY A 316 0.79 23.74 -24.55
N ALA A 317 0.97 24.05 -25.84
CA ALA A 317 0.79 23.09 -26.92
C ALA A 317 1.70 21.84 -26.77
N LEU A 318 2.95 22.01 -26.33
CA LEU A 318 3.86 20.87 -26.07
C LEU A 318 3.39 20.01 -24.90
N GLY A 319 2.91 20.65 -23.82
CA GLY A 319 2.38 19.96 -22.64
C GLY A 319 1.11 19.17 -22.95
N ALA A 320 0.20 19.78 -23.72
CA ALA A 320 -1.04 19.16 -24.18
C ALA A 320 -0.79 18.02 -25.18
N ALA A 321 0.12 18.20 -26.14
CA ALA A 321 0.50 17.13 -27.06
C ALA A 321 1.08 15.92 -26.30
N ARG A 322 1.98 16.18 -25.34
CA ARG A 322 2.54 15.13 -24.48
C ARG A 322 1.47 14.43 -23.65
N SER A 323 0.53 15.16 -23.05
CA SER A 323 -0.53 14.55 -22.23
C SER A 323 -1.45 13.66 -23.07
N VAL A 324 -1.84 14.11 -24.27
CA VAL A 324 -2.64 13.31 -25.21
C VAL A 324 -1.90 12.04 -25.63
N LEU A 325 -0.62 12.14 -25.98
CA LEU A 325 0.22 11.00 -26.33
C LEU A 325 0.43 10.03 -25.15
N TRP A 326 0.38 10.51 -23.90
CA TRP A 326 0.52 9.67 -22.72
C TRP A 326 -0.74 8.84 -22.39
N ILE A 327 -1.94 9.29 -22.78
CA ILE A 327 -3.21 8.61 -22.43
C ILE A 327 -3.20 7.11 -22.82
N PRO A 328 -2.84 6.71 -24.06
CA PRO A 328 -2.83 5.30 -24.43
C PRO A 328 -1.82 4.45 -23.64
N VAL A 329 -0.66 5.03 -23.31
CA VAL A 329 0.37 4.36 -22.51
C VAL A 329 -0.13 4.13 -21.09
N SER A 330 -0.71 5.16 -20.48
CA SER A 330 -1.32 5.14 -19.15
C SER A 330 -2.46 4.11 -19.05
N GLN A 331 -3.37 4.09 -20.03
CA GLN A 331 -4.47 3.11 -20.09
C GLN A 331 -3.98 1.68 -20.30
N SER A 332 -2.97 1.48 -21.16
CA SER A 332 -2.36 0.17 -21.37
C SER A 332 -1.70 -0.36 -20.10
N LEU A 333 -0.96 0.49 -19.37
CA LEU A 333 -0.35 0.12 -18.09
C LEU A 333 -1.40 -0.29 -17.06
N PHE A 334 -2.48 0.50 -16.92
CA PHE A 334 -3.58 0.18 -16.02
C PHE A 334 -4.22 -1.17 -16.35
N ARG A 335 -4.58 -1.41 -17.62
CA ARG A 335 -5.17 -2.69 -18.06
C ARG A 335 -4.28 -3.88 -17.68
N ARG A 336 -2.99 -3.82 -17.98
CA ARG A 336 -2.04 -4.91 -17.70
C ARG A 336 -1.92 -5.19 -16.21
N LEU A 337 -1.72 -4.14 -15.42
CA LEU A 337 -1.56 -4.25 -13.97
C LEU A 337 -2.83 -4.80 -13.31
N SER A 338 -4.00 -4.28 -13.69
CA SER A 338 -5.28 -4.74 -13.15
C SER A 338 -5.60 -6.17 -13.56
N SER A 339 -5.36 -6.55 -14.82
CA SER A 339 -5.56 -7.93 -15.29
C SER A 339 -4.61 -8.90 -14.59
N ALA A 340 -3.31 -8.58 -14.50
CA ALA A 340 -2.33 -9.42 -13.81
C ALA A 340 -2.63 -9.56 -12.32
N ALA A 341 -3.06 -8.48 -11.66
CA ALA A 341 -3.44 -8.52 -10.25
C ALA A 341 -4.71 -9.37 -10.03
N PHE A 342 -5.70 -9.23 -10.91
CA PHE A 342 -6.92 -10.01 -10.85
C PHE A 342 -6.67 -11.51 -11.08
N GLU A 343 -5.88 -11.84 -12.11
CA GLU A 343 -5.46 -13.22 -12.40
C GLU A 343 -4.67 -13.82 -11.23
N HIS A 344 -3.73 -13.05 -10.66
CA HIS A 344 -2.97 -13.50 -9.51
C HIS A 344 -3.85 -13.77 -8.29
N VAL A 345 -4.79 -12.88 -7.96
CA VAL A 345 -5.74 -13.07 -6.85
C VAL A 345 -6.57 -14.33 -7.06
N LEU A 346 -7.10 -14.57 -8.27
CA LEU A 346 -7.85 -15.80 -8.58
C LEU A 346 -6.98 -17.06 -8.49
N GLY A 347 -5.67 -16.94 -8.67
CA GLY A 347 -4.69 -18.02 -8.49
C GLY A 347 -4.26 -18.28 -7.05
N LEU A 348 -4.66 -17.44 -6.07
CA LEU A 348 -4.31 -17.63 -4.66
C LEU A 348 -5.09 -18.79 -4.03
N SER A 349 -4.60 -19.26 -2.87
CA SER A 349 -5.19 -20.41 -2.17
C SER A 349 -6.62 -20.17 -1.71
N LEU A 350 -7.38 -21.25 -1.51
CA LEU A 350 -8.73 -21.16 -0.94
C LEU A 350 -8.70 -20.57 0.48
N GLU A 351 -7.64 -20.84 1.25
CA GLU A 351 -7.46 -20.28 2.60
C GLU A 351 -7.32 -18.76 2.60
N PHE A 352 -6.63 -18.19 1.61
CA PHE A 352 -6.57 -16.75 1.43
C PHE A 352 -7.98 -16.17 1.23
N HIS A 353 -8.79 -16.79 0.37
CA HIS A 353 -10.15 -16.33 0.05
C HIS A 353 -11.15 -16.50 1.21
N LEU A 354 -10.97 -17.49 2.08
CA LEU A 354 -11.82 -17.70 3.25
C LEU A 354 -11.45 -16.77 4.42
N ASN A 355 -10.16 -16.47 4.59
CA ASN A 355 -9.67 -15.65 5.70
C ASN A 355 -9.71 -14.15 5.41
N LYS A 356 -9.64 -13.73 4.14
CA LYS A 356 -9.69 -12.32 3.74
C LYS A 356 -11.11 -11.91 3.39
N LYS A 357 -11.51 -10.72 3.84
CA LYS A 357 -12.79 -10.13 3.44
C LYS A 357 -12.73 -9.76 1.96
N VAL A 358 -13.70 -10.19 1.16
CA VAL A 358 -13.78 -9.88 -0.28
C VAL A 358 -13.68 -8.38 -0.55
N GLY A 359 -14.35 -7.55 0.27
CA GLY A 359 -14.27 -6.08 0.14
C GLY A 359 -12.87 -5.50 0.35
N GLU A 360 -12.02 -6.15 1.17
CA GLU A 360 -10.62 -5.74 1.36
C GLU A 360 -9.78 -6.06 0.12
N VAL A 361 -9.94 -7.25 -0.45
CA VAL A 361 -9.25 -7.69 -1.68
C VAL A 361 -9.68 -6.83 -2.87
N THR A 362 -10.99 -6.61 -3.06
CA THR A 362 -11.51 -5.75 -4.12
C THR A 362 -11.05 -4.30 -3.97
N SER A 363 -11.00 -3.78 -2.73
CA SER A 363 -10.45 -2.45 -2.47
C SER A 363 -8.94 -2.37 -2.75
N ALA A 364 -8.19 -3.45 -2.57
CA ALA A 364 -6.77 -3.47 -2.89
C ALA A 364 -6.55 -3.55 -4.42
N LEU A 365 -7.35 -4.34 -5.13
CA LEU A 365 -7.32 -4.44 -6.60
C LEU A 365 -7.66 -3.10 -7.26
N SER A 366 -8.65 -2.36 -6.75
CA SER A 366 -9.02 -1.04 -7.30
C SER A 366 -7.95 0.04 -7.08
N ARG A 367 -7.08 -0.12 -6.08
CA ARG A 367 -5.94 0.77 -5.80
C ARG A 367 -4.78 0.60 -6.79
N GLY A 368 -4.83 -0.36 -7.70
CA GLY A 368 -3.84 -0.48 -8.79
C GLY A 368 -3.75 0.76 -9.68
N ALA A 369 -4.83 1.53 -9.79
CA ALA A 369 -4.82 2.84 -10.47
C ALA A 369 -3.83 3.82 -9.83
N SER A 370 -3.64 3.77 -8.50
CA SER A 370 -2.74 4.66 -7.76
C SER A 370 -1.28 4.49 -8.16
N ILE A 371 -0.87 3.30 -8.64
CA ILE A 371 0.47 3.05 -9.19
C ILE A 371 0.68 3.87 -10.47
N ASN A 372 -0.27 3.81 -11.40
CA ASN A 372 -0.19 4.56 -12.64
C ASN A 372 -0.12 6.07 -12.37
N THR A 373 -0.97 6.58 -11.48
CA THR A 373 -0.97 7.99 -11.08
C THR A 373 0.33 8.41 -10.39
N PHE A 374 0.91 7.54 -9.54
CA PHE A 374 2.21 7.78 -8.91
C PHE A 374 3.31 7.98 -9.97
N LEU A 375 3.37 7.10 -10.97
CA LEU A 375 4.38 7.13 -12.01
C LEU A 375 4.26 8.37 -12.88
N GLU A 376 3.04 8.73 -13.26
CA GLU A 376 2.77 9.96 -14.01
C GLU A 376 3.22 11.21 -13.22
N SER A 377 2.82 11.31 -11.96
CA SER A 377 3.23 12.41 -11.08
C SER A 377 4.74 12.48 -10.90
N PHE A 378 5.40 11.34 -10.71
CA PHE A 378 6.85 11.31 -10.53
C PHE A 378 7.60 11.75 -11.79
N CYS A 379 7.30 11.16 -12.94
CA CYS A 379 8.00 11.42 -14.21
C CYS A 379 7.73 12.83 -14.77
N PHE A 380 6.52 13.36 -14.59
CA PHE A 380 6.10 14.61 -15.27
C PHE A 380 5.94 15.81 -14.35
N GLN A 381 5.99 15.64 -13.02
CA GLN A 381 5.90 16.77 -12.07
C GLN A 381 7.15 16.86 -11.19
N VAL A 382 7.53 15.77 -10.49
CA VAL A 382 8.67 15.81 -9.56
C VAL A 382 10.00 15.93 -10.29
N PHE A 383 10.26 15.06 -11.27
CA PHE A 383 11.53 15.08 -12.00
C PHE A 383 11.76 16.41 -12.73
N PRO A 384 10.80 16.96 -13.49
CA PRO A 384 10.96 18.27 -14.13
C PRO A 384 11.13 19.41 -13.14
N MET A 385 10.46 19.37 -11.98
CA MET A 385 10.65 20.38 -10.94
C MET A 385 12.09 20.40 -10.43
N VAL A 386 12.65 19.25 -10.05
CA VAL A 386 14.05 19.19 -9.58
C VAL A 386 15.02 19.64 -10.67
N PHE A 387 14.76 19.21 -11.91
CA PHE A 387 15.55 19.65 -13.06
C PHE A 387 15.46 21.17 -13.29
N ASP A 388 14.27 21.76 -13.22
CA ASP A 388 14.03 23.19 -13.40
C ASP A 388 14.72 24.01 -12.30
N ILE A 389 14.75 23.52 -11.06
CA ILE A 389 15.49 24.15 -9.94
C ILE A 389 17.00 24.14 -10.22
N PHE A 390 17.53 23.00 -10.67
CA PHE A 390 18.94 22.87 -11.01
C PHE A 390 19.33 23.81 -12.16
N VAL A 391 18.55 23.80 -13.25
CA VAL A 391 18.77 24.66 -14.42
C VAL A 391 18.65 26.14 -14.05
N ALA A 392 17.67 26.53 -13.23
CA ALA A 392 17.54 27.90 -12.74
C ALA A 392 18.75 28.32 -11.92
N GLY A 393 19.28 27.44 -11.06
CA GLY A 393 20.50 27.68 -10.31
C GLY A 393 21.71 27.97 -11.22
N VAL A 394 21.89 27.17 -12.27
CA VAL A 394 22.96 27.37 -13.26
C VAL A 394 22.78 28.69 -14.02
N ILE A 395 21.56 28.99 -14.46
CA ILE A 395 21.28 30.22 -15.23
C ILE A 395 21.45 31.46 -14.37
N PHE A 396 20.98 31.44 -13.13
CA PHE A 396 21.15 32.58 -12.22
C PHE A 396 22.61 32.82 -11.86
N PHE A 397 23.41 31.77 -11.78
CA PHE A 397 24.83 31.86 -11.53
C PHE A 397 25.59 32.45 -12.73
N VAL A 398 25.29 31.99 -13.94
CA VAL A 398 25.98 32.42 -15.16
C VAL A 398 25.56 33.81 -15.61
N LYS A 399 24.26 34.13 -15.56
CA LYS A 399 23.72 35.37 -16.16
C LYS A 399 23.70 36.56 -15.22
N TYR A 400 23.47 36.37 -13.92
CA TYR A 400 23.32 37.48 -12.97
C TYR A 400 24.47 37.55 -11.99
N ASP A 401 24.52 36.63 -11.01
CA ASP A 401 25.57 36.56 -9.98
C ASP A 401 25.37 35.32 -9.07
N ALA A 402 26.42 34.93 -8.35
CA ALA A 402 26.35 33.96 -7.28
C ALA A 402 25.36 34.36 -6.17
N PHE A 403 25.20 35.67 -5.91
CA PHE A 403 24.32 36.17 -4.86
C PHE A 403 22.83 35.87 -5.14
N TYR A 404 22.37 36.06 -6.38
CA TYR A 404 20.99 35.70 -6.79
C TYR A 404 20.75 34.21 -6.69
N THR A 405 21.74 33.42 -7.10
CA THR A 405 21.70 31.97 -7.02
C THR A 405 21.48 31.51 -5.58
N ILE A 406 22.23 32.08 -4.63
CA ILE A 406 22.09 31.75 -3.20
C ILE A 406 20.72 32.15 -2.66
N ILE A 407 20.22 33.35 -2.98
CA ILE A 407 18.87 33.79 -2.55
C ILE A 407 17.81 32.81 -3.04
N VAL A 408 17.89 32.40 -4.31
CA VAL A 408 16.89 31.51 -4.90
C VAL A 408 17.01 30.13 -4.30
N PHE A 409 18.21 29.54 -4.19
CA PHE A 409 18.38 28.26 -3.49
C PHE A 409 17.89 28.32 -2.04
N PHE A 410 18.13 29.42 -1.31
CA PHE A 410 17.64 29.63 0.04
C PHE A 410 16.11 29.59 0.09
N ILE A 411 15.44 30.34 -0.78
CA ILE A 411 13.97 30.40 -0.83
C ILE A 411 13.41 29.02 -1.20
N MET A 412 13.95 28.37 -2.23
CA MET A 412 13.49 27.08 -2.71
C MET A 412 13.71 25.98 -1.67
N TRP A 413 14.87 25.98 -1.00
CA TRP A 413 15.17 25.05 0.09
C TRP A 413 14.24 25.27 1.28
N SER A 414 14.08 26.52 1.74
CA SER A 414 13.18 26.88 2.84
C SER A 414 11.74 26.46 2.55
N TYR A 415 11.30 26.70 1.32
CA TYR A 415 9.99 26.30 0.83
C TYR A 415 9.79 24.78 0.87
N ILE A 416 10.68 24.00 0.23
CA ILE A 416 10.57 22.54 0.15
C ILE A 416 10.60 21.95 1.55
N PHE A 417 11.54 22.39 2.37
CA PHE A 417 11.73 21.89 3.72
C PHE A 417 10.52 22.15 4.63
N LEU A 418 10.02 23.40 4.70
CA LEU A 418 8.83 23.73 5.48
C LEU A 418 7.58 23.03 4.95
N THR A 419 7.47 22.87 3.62
CA THR A 419 6.37 22.15 2.99
C THR A 419 6.35 20.67 3.40
N ILE A 420 7.50 19.98 3.31
CA ILE A 420 7.61 18.57 3.71
C ILE A 420 7.31 18.41 5.20
N TYR A 421 7.86 19.30 6.03
CA TYR A 421 7.65 19.31 7.46
C TYR A 421 6.15 19.39 7.83
N VAL A 422 5.46 20.40 7.31
CA VAL A 422 4.02 20.58 7.55
C VAL A 422 3.22 19.44 6.91
N ALA A 423 3.59 18.97 5.71
CA ALA A 423 2.92 17.84 5.07
C ALA A 423 2.99 16.56 5.91
N LYS A 424 4.14 16.27 6.55
CA LYS A 424 4.30 15.11 7.43
C LYS A 424 3.40 15.23 8.67
N TYR A 425 3.30 16.42 9.27
CA TYR A 425 2.37 16.68 10.38
C TYR A 425 0.90 16.52 9.96
N ARG A 426 0.54 17.06 8.79
CA ARG A 426 -0.80 16.92 8.19
C ARG A 426 -1.15 15.47 7.86
N GLY A 427 -0.17 14.65 7.49
CA GLY A 427 -0.35 13.22 7.23
C GLY A 427 -1.00 12.49 8.41
N LYS A 428 -0.59 12.81 9.65
CA LYS A 428 -1.18 12.26 10.87
C LYS A 428 -2.65 12.65 11.03
N GLN A 429 -2.97 13.93 10.84
CA GLN A 429 -4.35 14.44 10.89
C GLN A 429 -5.23 13.79 9.81
N ARG A 430 -4.69 13.62 8.61
CA ARG A 430 -5.39 12.95 7.49
C ARG A 430 -5.64 11.47 7.77
N ARG A 431 -4.70 10.80 8.43
CA ARG A 431 -4.88 9.40 8.85
C ARG A 431 -5.98 9.27 9.89
N ASP A 432 -6.01 10.13 10.90
CA ASP A 432 -7.09 10.17 11.89
C ASP A 432 -8.45 10.44 11.24
N MET A 433 -8.53 11.45 10.36
CA MET A 433 -9.72 11.74 9.56
C MET A 433 -10.18 10.50 8.76
N THR A 434 -9.26 9.78 8.11
CA THR A 434 -9.59 8.56 7.33
C THR A 434 -10.15 7.45 8.21
N VAL A 435 -9.65 7.29 9.45
CA VAL A 435 -10.21 6.33 10.42
C VAL A 435 -11.63 6.74 10.81
N LYS A 436 -11.86 8.02 11.11
CA LYS A 436 -13.20 8.55 11.44
C LYS A 436 -14.19 8.46 10.29
N THR A 437 -13.73 8.65 9.04
CA THR A 437 -14.55 8.38 7.85
C THR A 437 -14.98 6.91 7.78
N ARG A 438 -14.07 5.97 8.05
CA ARG A 438 -14.40 4.53 8.02
C ARG A 438 -15.38 4.14 9.12
N GLU A 439 -15.22 4.66 10.33
CA GLU A 439 -16.17 4.45 11.44
C GLU A 439 -17.58 4.96 11.06
N MET A 440 -17.65 6.17 10.49
CA MET A 440 -18.91 6.77 10.02
C MET A 440 -19.56 5.94 8.89
N GLU A 441 -18.78 5.52 7.90
CA GLU A 441 -19.25 4.68 6.80
C GLU A 441 -19.73 3.30 7.26
N ALA A 442 -19.06 2.71 8.25
CA ALA A 442 -19.47 1.43 8.85
C ALA A 442 -20.84 1.54 9.51
N VAL A 443 -21.05 2.52 10.40
CA VAL A 443 -22.36 2.73 11.06
C VAL A 443 -23.47 2.98 10.04
N LYS A 444 -23.19 3.78 9.00
CA LYS A 444 -24.13 4.03 7.90
C LYS A 444 -24.50 2.73 7.19
N THR A 445 -23.51 1.91 6.85
CA THR A 445 -23.71 0.64 6.13
C THR A 445 -24.46 -0.37 7.00
N ASP A 446 -24.09 -0.50 8.27
CA ASP A 446 -24.74 -1.41 9.22
C ASP A 446 -26.23 -1.08 9.38
N ALA A 447 -26.58 0.20 9.51
CA ALA A 447 -27.97 0.64 9.62
C ALA A 447 -28.78 0.36 8.34
N ILE A 448 -28.16 0.50 7.16
CA ILE A 448 -28.81 0.21 5.87
C ILE A 448 -28.98 -1.30 5.65
N VAL A 449 -27.96 -2.10 5.99
CA VAL A 449 -28.04 -3.56 5.89
C VAL A 449 -29.09 -4.11 6.86
N ALA A 450 -29.17 -3.54 8.07
CA ALA A 450 -30.17 -3.88 9.07
C ALA A 450 -31.48 -3.07 8.92
N TYR A 451 -31.83 -2.63 7.71
CA TYR A 451 -32.99 -1.78 7.47
C TYR A 451 -34.28 -2.32 8.10
N GLU A 452 -34.58 -3.61 7.89
CA GLU A 452 -35.75 -4.26 8.47
C GLU A 452 -35.72 -4.21 9.99
N THR A 453 -34.57 -4.49 10.62
CA THR A 453 -34.41 -4.42 12.08
C THR A 453 -34.63 -3.00 12.61
N VAL A 454 -34.11 -1.98 11.92
CA VAL A 454 -34.30 -0.58 12.31
C VAL A 454 -35.77 -0.19 12.22
N GLN A 455 -36.47 -0.62 11.16
CA GLN A 455 -37.89 -0.34 10.98
C GLN A 455 -38.79 -1.12 11.96
N HIS A 456 -38.54 -2.41 12.15
CA HIS A 456 -39.29 -3.24 13.12
C HIS A 456 -39.20 -2.67 14.55
N ASN A 457 -38.08 -2.05 14.90
CA ASN A 457 -37.86 -1.45 16.21
C ASN A 457 -38.14 0.06 16.24
N CYS A 458 -38.67 0.66 15.17
CA CYS A 458 -38.90 2.11 15.04
C CYS A 458 -37.66 2.96 15.41
N ALA A 459 -36.45 2.44 15.18
CA ALA A 459 -35.20 2.97 15.70
C ALA A 459 -34.56 4.05 14.79
N VAL A 460 -35.27 4.56 13.79
CA VAL A 460 -34.74 5.51 12.79
C VAL A 460 -34.13 6.76 13.43
N GLN A 461 -34.80 7.37 14.41
CA GLN A 461 -34.28 8.56 15.10
C GLN A 461 -33.02 8.24 15.94
N ARG A 462 -32.97 7.04 16.54
CA ARG A 462 -31.83 6.58 17.32
C ARG A 462 -30.60 6.38 16.43
N GLU A 463 -30.75 5.66 15.32
CA GLU A 463 -29.66 5.46 14.36
C GLU A 463 -29.24 6.76 13.66
N THR A 464 -30.19 7.66 13.38
CA THR A 464 -29.88 9.01 12.85
C THR A 464 -29.04 9.81 13.84
N SER A 465 -29.37 9.75 15.13
CA SER A 465 -28.61 10.45 16.18
C SER A 465 -27.20 9.87 16.34
N ARG A 466 -27.08 8.53 16.34
CA ARG A 466 -25.79 7.82 16.36
C ARG A 466 -24.93 8.20 15.14
N PHE A 467 -25.52 8.22 13.94
CA PHE A 467 -24.83 8.64 12.73
C PHE A 467 -24.38 10.11 12.81
N LYS A 468 -25.25 11.02 13.31
CA LYS A 468 -24.93 12.43 13.51
C LYS A 468 -23.72 12.63 14.43
N GLU A 469 -23.59 11.85 15.51
CA GLU A 469 -22.42 11.89 16.39
C GLU A 469 -21.13 11.59 15.61
N HIS A 470 -21.11 10.50 14.84
CA HIS A 470 -19.96 10.14 13.99
C HIS A 470 -19.66 11.21 12.93
N VAL A 471 -20.69 11.82 12.33
CA VAL A 471 -20.51 12.95 11.39
C VAL A 471 -19.82 14.13 12.09
N THR A 472 -20.21 14.49 13.32
CA THR A 472 -19.57 15.62 14.03
C THR A 472 -18.12 15.32 14.41
N VAL A 473 -17.79 14.08 14.79
CA VAL A 473 -16.42 13.65 15.07
C VAL A 473 -15.57 13.71 13.80
N PHE A 474 -16.09 13.22 12.68
CA PHE A 474 -15.46 13.34 11.37
C PHE A 474 -15.24 14.81 10.98
N GLN A 475 -16.26 15.67 11.08
CA GLN A 475 -16.16 17.10 10.75
C GLN A 475 -15.10 17.84 11.59
N ARG A 476 -14.95 17.49 12.88
CA ARG A 476 -13.88 18.07 13.72
C ARG A 476 -12.49 17.69 13.20
N ALA A 477 -12.29 16.44 12.80
CA ALA A 477 -11.04 15.97 12.21
C ALA A 477 -10.79 16.59 10.82
N GLU A 478 -11.82 16.66 9.98
CA GLU A 478 -11.78 17.29 8.66
C GLU A 478 -11.42 18.77 8.76
N ARG A 479 -12.03 19.51 9.70
CA ARG A 479 -11.72 20.93 9.93
C ARG A 479 -10.24 21.15 10.24
N LEU A 480 -9.62 20.28 11.04
CA LEU A 480 -8.19 20.36 11.33
C LEU A 480 -7.32 20.15 10.08
N VAL A 481 -7.72 19.23 9.20
CA VAL A 481 -7.03 18.96 7.91
C VAL A 481 -7.16 20.16 6.95
N GLN A 482 -8.33 20.79 6.91
CA GLN A 482 -8.58 21.98 6.07
C GLN A 482 -7.83 23.21 6.61
N TRP A 483 -7.88 23.45 7.92
CA TRP A 483 -7.14 24.55 8.56
C TRP A 483 -5.64 24.39 8.37
N SER A 484 -5.11 23.17 8.49
CA SER A 484 -3.69 22.93 8.26
C SER A 484 -3.28 23.08 6.80
N LEU A 485 -4.18 22.82 5.84
CA LEU A 485 -3.95 23.13 4.42
C LEU A 485 -3.90 24.65 4.18
N ALA A 486 -4.86 25.40 4.74
CA ALA A 486 -4.88 26.85 4.62
C ALA A 486 -3.63 27.49 5.26
N ALA A 487 -3.23 27.01 6.44
CA ALA A 487 -2.00 27.44 7.11
C ALA A 487 -0.75 27.13 6.27
N LEU A 488 -0.67 25.94 5.65
CA LEU A 488 0.41 25.59 4.74
C LEU A 488 0.50 26.58 3.56
N ASN A 489 -0.62 26.83 2.88
CA ASN A 489 -0.67 27.75 1.75
C ASN A 489 -0.26 29.17 2.15
N LEU A 490 -0.66 29.62 3.35
CA LEU A 490 -0.27 30.92 3.90
C LEU A 490 1.23 30.97 4.17
N THR A 491 1.82 29.96 4.82
CA THR A 491 3.27 29.89 5.07
C THR A 491 4.05 29.88 3.76
N GLN A 492 3.62 29.07 2.81
CA GLN A 492 4.21 28.97 1.46
C GLN A 492 4.17 30.30 0.71
N SER A 493 3.01 30.96 0.71
CA SER A 493 2.86 32.28 0.07
C SER A 493 3.75 33.32 0.74
N SER A 494 3.83 33.33 2.07
CA SER A 494 4.70 34.26 2.82
C SER A 494 6.18 34.08 2.45
N ILE A 495 6.68 32.84 2.34
CA ILE A 495 8.07 32.57 1.92
C ILE A 495 8.35 33.18 0.54
N PHE A 496 7.45 32.97 -0.42
CA PHE A 496 7.61 33.55 -1.76
C PHE A 496 7.46 35.07 -1.77
N THR A 497 6.55 35.65 -0.99
CA THR A 497 6.39 37.10 -0.90
C THR A 497 7.64 37.76 -0.32
N PHE A 498 8.19 37.23 0.77
CA PHE A 498 9.46 37.73 1.33
C PHE A 498 10.63 37.51 0.39
N GLY A 499 10.69 36.35 -0.27
CA GLY A 499 11.69 36.04 -1.29
C GLY A 499 11.63 37.01 -2.47
N THR A 500 10.44 37.30 -2.97
CA THR A 500 10.20 38.28 -4.05
C THR A 500 10.61 39.68 -3.61
N ALA A 501 10.22 40.10 -2.40
CA ALA A 501 10.59 41.41 -1.86
C ALA A 501 12.11 41.57 -1.77
N LEU A 502 12.82 40.55 -1.29
CA LEU A 502 14.29 40.54 -1.23
C LEU A 502 14.89 40.63 -2.64
N LEU A 503 14.40 39.82 -3.57
CA LEU A 503 14.89 39.74 -4.94
C LEU A 503 14.71 41.06 -5.70
N VAL A 504 13.52 41.66 -5.57
CA VAL A 504 13.20 42.99 -6.13
C VAL A 504 14.09 44.06 -5.51
N SER A 505 14.29 44.06 -4.20
CA SER A 505 15.13 45.06 -3.52
C SER A 505 16.59 45.01 -3.99
N VAL A 506 17.15 43.81 -4.12
CA VAL A 506 18.54 43.62 -4.58
C VAL A 506 18.68 44.05 -6.05
N SER A 507 17.74 43.67 -6.92
CA SER A 507 17.81 44.05 -8.32
C SER A 507 17.56 45.54 -8.54
N ALA A 508 16.64 46.16 -7.79
CA ALA A 508 16.45 47.61 -7.81
C ALA A 508 17.72 48.37 -7.39
N TYR A 509 18.45 47.88 -6.39
CA TYR A 509 19.74 48.43 -5.97
C TYR A 509 20.81 48.31 -7.07
N LYS A 510 20.93 47.14 -7.72
CA LYS A 510 21.90 46.94 -8.82
C LYS A 510 21.56 47.76 -10.07
N ILE A 511 20.27 47.95 -10.38
CA ILE A 511 19.83 48.85 -11.46
C ILE A 511 20.20 50.30 -11.12
N SER A 512 20.02 50.74 -9.86
CA SER A 512 20.40 52.09 -9.42
C SER A 512 21.89 52.40 -9.60
N ILE A 513 22.76 51.39 -9.48
CA ILE A 513 24.21 51.51 -9.69
C ILE A 513 24.60 51.31 -11.17
N GLY A 514 23.65 50.91 -12.03
CA GLY A 514 23.88 50.67 -13.45
C GLY A 514 24.51 49.32 -13.78
N GLU A 515 24.53 48.36 -12.84
CA GLU A 515 25.06 47.01 -13.06
C GLU A 515 24.09 46.09 -13.81
N GLN A 516 22.80 46.43 -13.87
CA GLN A 516 21.74 45.60 -14.46
C GLN A 516 20.77 46.40 -15.33
N THR A 517 20.21 45.77 -16.37
CA THR A 517 19.17 46.38 -17.21
C THR A 517 17.76 46.17 -16.67
N VAL A 518 16.80 46.94 -17.17
CA VAL A 518 15.37 46.77 -16.83
C VAL A 518 14.82 45.46 -17.39
N GLY A 519 15.28 45.02 -18.57
CA GLY A 519 14.89 43.71 -19.13
C GLY A 519 15.44 42.54 -18.32
N GLU A 520 16.65 42.65 -17.77
CA GLU A 520 17.21 41.66 -16.84
C GLU A 520 16.36 41.51 -15.57
N PHE A 521 15.90 42.63 -15.00
CA PHE A 521 14.98 42.62 -13.85
C PHE A 521 13.66 41.89 -14.17
N VAL A 522 13.03 42.20 -15.30
CA VAL A 522 11.76 41.54 -15.71
C VAL A 522 12.00 40.05 -15.97
N SER A 523 13.10 39.69 -16.63
CA SER A 523 13.47 38.29 -16.88
C SER A 523 13.63 37.51 -15.58
N LEU A 524 14.33 38.10 -14.61
CA LEU A 524 14.62 37.53 -13.31
C LEU A 524 13.36 37.31 -12.48
N ILE A 525 12.46 38.30 -12.39
CA ILE A 525 11.19 38.17 -11.66
C ILE A 525 10.29 37.14 -12.31
N ASN A 526 10.13 37.19 -13.64
CA ASN A 526 9.24 36.27 -14.34
C ASN A 526 9.74 34.81 -14.23
N TYR A 527 11.06 34.61 -14.29
CA TYR A 527 11.62 33.27 -14.09
C TYR A 527 11.43 32.79 -12.64
N PHE A 528 11.61 33.68 -11.66
CA PHE A 528 11.35 33.35 -10.25
C PHE A 528 9.89 32.97 -9.98
N VAL A 529 8.91 33.72 -10.50
CA VAL A 529 7.48 33.40 -10.40
C VAL A 529 7.15 32.09 -11.11
N GLN A 530 7.82 31.79 -12.23
CA GLN A 530 7.64 30.53 -12.92
C GLN A 530 8.12 29.32 -12.08
N LEU A 531 9.21 29.48 -11.32
CA LEU A 531 9.70 28.45 -10.40
C LEU A 531 8.75 28.20 -9.22
N GLN A 532 7.99 29.22 -8.81
CA GLN A 532 6.94 29.08 -7.78
C GLN A 532 5.81 28.14 -8.22
N GLY A 533 5.44 28.15 -9.51
CA GLY A 533 4.29 27.40 -10.03
C GLY A 533 4.31 25.90 -9.67
N PRO A 534 5.31 25.12 -10.10
CA PRO A 534 5.43 23.70 -9.75
C PRO A 534 5.57 23.47 -8.24
N LEU A 535 6.24 24.37 -7.54
CA LEU A 535 6.47 24.25 -6.10
C LEU A 535 5.18 24.38 -5.28
N ASN A 536 4.25 25.26 -5.65
CA ASN A 536 2.94 25.39 -4.98
C ASN A 536 2.19 24.05 -4.91
N PHE A 537 2.33 23.20 -5.93
CA PHE A 537 1.71 21.88 -5.95
C PHE A 537 2.56 20.79 -5.28
N PHE A 538 3.84 21.05 -4.97
CA PHE A 538 4.75 20.06 -4.39
C PHE A 538 4.25 19.45 -3.08
N GLY A 539 3.65 20.24 -2.17
CA GLY A 539 3.12 19.71 -0.91
C GLY A 539 1.98 18.72 -1.12
N THR A 540 1.11 19.01 -2.09
CA THR A 540 0.03 18.11 -2.50
C THR A 540 0.59 16.87 -3.19
N TYR A 541 1.54 17.04 -4.11
CA TYR A 541 2.21 15.92 -4.78
C TYR A 541 2.95 15.02 -3.79
N TYR A 542 3.69 15.58 -2.85
CA TYR A 542 4.37 14.81 -1.81
C TYR A 542 3.39 13.92 -1.04
N THR A 543 2.28 14.49 -0.59
CA THR A 543 1.24 13.74 0.15
C THR A 543 0.56 12.70 -0.75
N MET A 544 0.31 13.04 -2.01
CA MET A 544 -0.27 12.14 -3.01
C MET A 544 0.66 10.97 -3.35
N LEU A 545 1.95 11.23 -3.50
CA LEU A 545 2.98 10.21 -3.71
C LEU A 545 3.03 9.26 -2.51
N GLN A 546 3.08 9.79 -1.27
CA GLN A 546 3.03 8.95 -0.07
C GLN A 546 1.79 8.07 -0.01
N ASN A 547 0.61 8.63 -0.30
CA ASN A 547 -0.63 7.87 -0.30
C ASN A 547 -0.64 6.80 -1.39
N ASN A 548 -0.28 7.16 -2.62
CA ASN A 548 -0.26 6.23 -3.74
C ASN A 548 0.74 5.10 -3.49
N LEU A 549 1.89 5.40 -2.85
CA LEU A 549 2.88 4.41 -2.43
C LEU A 549 2.31 3.45 -1.38
N ILE A 550 1.64 3.94 -0.34
CA ILE A 550 0.99 3.10 0.70
C ILE A 550 -0.13 2.24 0.09
N GLU A 551 -0.87 2.78 -0.86
CA GLU A 551 -1.95 2.04 -1.54
C GLU A 551 -1.41 0.96 -2.46
N ALA A 552 -0.34 1.26 -3.18
CA ALA A 552 0.40 0.33 -4.02
C ALA A 552 1.14 -0.74 -3.20
N GLU A 553 1.61 -0.45 -1.99
CA GLU A 553 2.21 -1.43 -1.09
C GLU A 553 1.24 -2.58 -0.78
N ARG A 554 -0.04 -2.29 -0.55
CA ARG A 554 -1.06 -3.33 -0.33
C ARG A 554 -1.24 -4.23 -1.54
N LEU A 555 -1.22 -3.66 -2.73
CA LEU A 555 -1.30 -4.43 -3.96
C LEU A 555 -0.04 -5.29 -4.14
N LEU A 556 1.14 -4.71 -3.85
CA LEU A 556 2.41 -5.43 -3.85
C LEU A 556 2.44 -6.57 -2.83
N ASP A 557 1.84 -6.38 -1.66
CA ASP A 557 1.75 -7.43 -0.65
C ASP A 557 0.84 -8.58 -1.10
N ILE A 558 -0.24 -8.28 -1.84
CA ILE A 558 -1.04 -9.31 -2.51
C ILE A 558 -0.20 -10.05 -3.56
N PHE A 559 0.58 -9.34 -4.38
CA PHE A 559 1.49 -9.96 -5.37
C PHE A 559 2.61 -10.80 -4.76
N LYS A 560 3.00 -10.52 -3.51
CA LYS A 560 3.99 -11.32 -2.77
C LYS A 560 3.37 -12.56 -2.14
N GLU A 561 2.05 -12.61 -2.00
CA GLU A 561 1.38 -13.78 -1.45
C GLU A 561 1.59 -14.95 -2.41
N THR A 562 2.13 -16.04 -1.90
CA THR A 562 2.39 -17.22 -2.73
C THR A 562 1.11 -18.03 -2.90
N ALA A 563 0.87 -18.51 -4.12
CA ALA A 563 -0.18 -19.51 -4.36
C ALA A 563 0.08 -20.72 -3.45
N GLY A 564 -0.89 -21.10 -2.64
CA GLY A 564 -0.73 -22.21 -1.68
C GLY A 564 -0.54 -23.57 -2.34
N VAL A 565 -0.94 -23.70 -3.61
CA VAL A 565 -0.71 -24.89 -4.46
C VAL A 565 0.04 -24.43 -5.70
N VAL A 566 1.26 -24.91 -5.88
CA VAL A 566 2.13 -24.56 -7.02
C VAL A 566 2.26 -25.77 -7.94
N GLU A 567 2.09 -25.55 -9.24
CA GLU A 567 2.34 -26.59 -10.25
C GLU A 567 3.85 -26.84 -10.39
N LYS A 568 4.23 -28.11 -10.52
CA LYS A 568 5.62 -28.44 -10.86
C LYS A 568 5.93 -27.95 -12.29
N PRO A 569 7.16 -27.52 -12.58
CA PRO A 569 7.53 -27.05 -13.93
C PRO A 569 7.30 -28.12 -15.02
N ASP A 570 7.39 -29.40 -14.64
CA ASP A 570 7.22 -30.58 -15.49
C ASP A 570 5.85 -31.25 -15.31
N ALA A 571 4.86 -30.55 -14.75
CA ALA A 571 3.51 -31.09 -14.53
C ALA A 571 2.86 -31.54 -15.86
N LYS A 572 2.29 -32.75 -15.83
CA LYS A 572 1.71 -33.42 -17.00
C LYS A 572 0.20 -33.17 -17.08
N ASN A 573 -0.36 -33.24 -18.29
CA ASN A 573 -1.81 -33.32 -18.45
C ASN A 573 -2.27 -34.72 -18.06
N LEU A 574 -3.44 -34.82 -17.41
CA LEU A 574 -4.06 -36.09 -17.10
C LEU A 574 -4.52 -36.76 -18.41
N PRO A 575 -3.99 -37.95 -18.78
CA PRO A 575 -4.45 -38.68 -19.96
C PRO A 575 -5.88 -39.18 -19.71
N SER A 576 -6.71 -39.23 -20.77
CA SER A 576 -8.14 -39.62 -20.76
C SER A 576 -8.50 -40.56 -19.59
N PRO A 577 -9.01 -40.03 -18.46
CA PRO A 577 -9.04 -40.80 -17.22
C PRO A 577 -10.12 -41.88 -17.27
N LYS A 578 -9.79 -43.06 -16.74
CA LYS A 578 -10.77 -44.10 -16.42
C LYS A 578 -11.58 -43.71 -15.20
N GLY A 579 -11.00 -42.89 -14.32
CA GLY A 579 -11.68 -42.30 -13.16
C GLY A 579 -11.51 -43.10 -11.88
N GLU A 580 -10.46 -43.89 -11.73
CA GLU A 580 -10.09 -44.48 -10.44
C GLU A 580 -9.50 -43.39 -9.53
N VAL A 581 -9.96 -43.33 -8.28
CA VAL A 581 -9.44 -42.38 -7.27
C VAL A 581 -8.95 -43.15 -6.06
N SER A 582 -7.67 -43.01 -5.69
CA SER A 582 -7.09 -43.65 -4.50
C SER A 582 -6.49 -42.64 -3.55
N PHE A 583 -6.88 -42.74 -2.27
CA PHE A 583 -6.28 -42.06 -1.12
C PHE A 583 -5.31 -43.04 -0.45
N ASN A 584 -4.02 -42.70 -0.43
CA ASN A 584 -2.95 -43.53 0.11
C ASN A 584 -2.31 -42.83 1.31
N ASN A 585 -2.63 -43.31 2.51
CA ASN A 585 -2.16 -42.84 3.80
C ASN A 585 -2.24 -41.30 3.96
N VAL A 586 -3.37 -40.72 3.55
CA VAL A 586 -3.51 -39.27 3.47
C VAL A 586 -3.63 -38.67 4.86
N LYS A 587 -2.72 -37.77 5.20
CA LYS A 587 -2.77 -36.92 6.39
C LYS A 587 -2.86 -35.46 5.99
N PHE A 588 -3.71 -34.72 6.67
CA PHE A 588 -3.89 -33.30 6.37
C PHE A 588 -4.28 -32.49 7.60
N ALA A 589 -3.66 -31.32 7.76
CA ALA A 589 -4.02 -30.30 8.73
C ALA A 589 -4.06 -28.91 8.07
N TYR A 590 -5.04 -28.08 8.45
CA TYR A 590 -5.07 -26.68 8.03
C TYR A 590 -4.02 -25.89 8.82
N GLN A 591 -3.18 -25.09 8.13
CA GLN A 591 -2.06 -24.36 8.76
C GLN A 591 -2.50 -23.36 9.84
N THR A 592 -3.72 -22.83 9.74
CA THR A 592 -4.27 -21.83 10.67
C THR A 592 -4.94 -22.41 11.91
N LYS A 593 -5.23 -23.72 11.97
CA LYS A 593 -6.00 -24.31 13.07
C LYS A 593 -5.08 -24.96 14.09
N LYS A 594 -5.08 -24.47 15.34
CA LYS A 594 -4.35 -25.06 16.49
C LYS A 594 -4.94 -26.39 17.03
N GLY A 595 -5.54 -27.20 16.15
CA GLY A 595 -6.05 -28.53 16.48
C GLY A 595 -5.33 -29.56 15.62
N GLY A 596 -5.22 -30.81 16.08
CA GLY A 596 -4.53 -31.90 15.39
C GLY A 596 -5.02 -32.18 13.95
N PRO A 597 -4.48 -33.21 13.28
CA PRO A 597 -4.81 -33.53 11.90
C PRO A 597 -6.33 -33.67 11.69
N VAL A 598 -6.84 -33.06 10.61
CA VAL A 598 -8.25 -33.18 10.21
C VAL A 598 -8.51 -34.51 9.51
N LEU A 599 -7.50 -35.03 8.80
CA LEU A 599 -7.46 -36.37 8.26
C LEU A 599 -6.18 -37.02 8.77
N ASP A 600 -6.26 -38.22 9.31
CA ASP A 600 -5.13 -38.93 9.91
C ASP A 600 -4.98 -40.34 9.34
N GLY A 601 -4.29 -40.43 8.20
CA GLY A 601 -3.89 -41.72 7.61
C GLY A 601 -5.03 -42.44 6.90
N ILE A 602 -5.92 -41.72 6.22
CA ILE A 602 -7.04 -42.34 5.50
C ILE A 602 -6.56 -43.11 4.26
N ASN A 603 -7.11 -44.30 4.07
CA ASN A 603 -6.78 -45.21 2.97
C ASN A 603 -8.07 -45.78 2.34
N PHE A 604 -8.35 -45.42 1.09
CA PHE A 604 -9.46 -46.01 0.34
C PHE A 604 -9.30 -45.77 -1.17
N THR A 605 -9.99 -46.61 -1.94
CA THR A 605 -10.00 -46.56 -3.40
C THR A 605 -11.44 -46.58 -3.89
N VAL A 606 -11.72 -45.70 -4.84
CA VAL A 606 -12.99 -45.59 -5.58
C VAL A 606 -12.76 -46.16 -6.96
N ALA A 607 -13.42 -47.27 -7.27
CA ALA A 607 -13.27 -47.95 -8.56
C ALA A 607 -13.95 -47.15 -9.69
N PRO A 608 -13.43 -47.22 -10.93
CA PRO A 608 -14.04 -46.57 -12.08
C PRO A 608 -15.53 -46.87 -12.24
N GLY A 609 -16.35 -45.84 -12.42
CA GLY A 609 -17.80 -45.99 -12.68
C GLY A 609 -18.64 -46.40 -11.47
N THR A 610 -18.06 -46.52 -10.28
CA THR A 610 -18.76 -46.85 -9.03
C THR A 610 -19.18 -45.61 -8.25
N LYS A 611 -20.13 -45.78 -7.33
CA LYS A 611 -20.63 -44.75 -6.42
C LYS A 611 -20.09 -44.99 -5.00
N THR A 612 -19.26 -44.07 -4.51
CA THR A 612 -18.75 -44.08 -3.14
C THR A 612 -19.35 -42.94 -2.33
N ALA A 613 -19.98 -43.27 -1.21
CA ALA A 613 -20.48 -42.28 -0.26
C ALA A 613 -19.52 -42.08 0.93
N ILE A 614 -19.36 -40.84 1.37
CA ILE A 614 -18.58 -40.47 2.55
C ILE A 614 -19.54 -39.87 3.59
N VAL A 615 -19.63 -40.51 4.76
CA VAL A 615 -20.53 -40.13 5.86
C VAL A 615 -19.78 -39.97 7.17
N GLY A 616 -20.41 -39.31 8.14
CA GLY A 616 -19.82 -39.08 9.45
C GLY A 616 -20.35 -37.79 10.09
N GLU A 617 -19.99 -37.58 11.35
CA GLU A 617 -20.40 -36.42 12.13
C GLU A 617 -19.84 -35.09 11.57
N SER A 618 -20.38 -33.96 12.01
CA SER A 618 -19.82 -32.65 11.66
C SER A 618 -18.37 -32.55 12.15
N GLY A 619 -17.49 -32.06 11.28
CA GLY A 619 -16.05 -31.96 11.58
C GLY A 619 -15.25 -33.26 11.40
N SER A 620 -15.84 -34.35 10.88
CA SER A 620 -15.11 -35.62 10.66
C SER A 620 -14.12 -35.63 9.48
N GLY A 621 -14.08 -34.56 8.66
CA GLY A 621 -13.15 -34.43 7.53
C GLY A 621 -13.75 -34.69 6.14
N LYS A 622 -15.08 -34.90 6.02
CA LYS A 622 -15.77 -35.19 4.74
C LYS A 622 -15.48 -34.14 3.65
N SER A 623 -15.87 -32.88 3.88
CA SER A 623 -15.67 -31.79 2.90
C SER A 623 -14.19 -31.51 2.63
N THR A 624 -13.31 -31.77 3.60
CA THR A 624 -11.85 -31.69 3.41
C THR A 624 -11.37 -32.72 2.38
N SER A 625 -11.95 -33.92 2.35
CA SER A 625 -11.60 -34.97 1.38
C SER A 625 -11.91 -34.54 -0.06
N LEU A 626 -13.07 -33.92 -0.30
CA LEU A 626 -13.41 -33.33 -1.61
C LEU A 626 -12.48 -32.17 -1.97
N LYS A 627 -12.17 -31.28 -1.01
CA LYS A 627 -11.26 -30.14 -1.24
C LYS A 627 -9.85 -30.58 -1.60
N LEU A 628 -9.35 -31.67 -1.02
CA LEU A 628 -8.05 -32.26 -1.36
C LEU A 628 -8.08 -32.92 -2.74
N LEU A 629 -9.16 -33.62 -3.08
CA LEU A 629 -9.33 -34.22 -4.41
C LEU A 629 -9.39 -33.17 -5.54
N PHE A 630 -10.04 -32.02 -5.29
CA PHE A 630 -10.02 -30.88 -6.22
C PHE A 630 -8.72 -30.06 -6.16
N ARG A 631 -7.77 -30.50 -5.32
CA ARG A 631 -6.47 -29.88 -5.04
C ARG A 631 -6.59 -28.38 -4.73
N PHE A 632 -7.51 -28.04 -3.82
CA PHE A 632 -7.52 -26.72 -3.15
C PHE A 632 -6.43 -26.62 -2.09
N TYR A 633 -5.98 -27.77 -1.59
CA TYR A 633 -4.86 -27.94 -0.67
C TYR A 633 -4.04 -29.13 -1.13
N ASP A 634 -2.74 -29.12 -0.86
CA ASP A 634 -1.90 -30.30 -0.96
C ASP A 634 -1.94 -31.09 0.36
N VAL A 635 -1.76 -32.41 0.28
CA VAL A 635 -1.70 -33.29 1.45
C VAL A 635 -0.43 -33.02 2.27
N THR A 636 -0.51 -33.16 3.59
CA THR A 636 0.66 -33.01 4.49
C THR A 636 1.56 -34.23 4.42
N ASP A 637 0.97 -35.42 4.37
CA ASP A 637 1.66 -36.69 4.19
C ASP A 637 0.75 -37.66 3.40
N GLY A 638 1.35 -38.65 2.74
CA GLY A 638 0.68 -39.56 1.82
C GLY A 638 0.53 -39.03 0.40
N SER A 639 -0.43 -39.59 -0.35
CA SER A 639 -0.74 -39.18 -1.73
C SER A 639 -2.21 -39.42 -2.08
N ILE A 640 -2.75 -38.58 -2.97
CA ILE A 640 -4.01 -38.85 -3.66
C ILE A 640 -3.65 -39.06 -5.13
N THR A 641 -4.20 -40.11 -5.74
CA THR A 641 -3.91 -40.48 -7.12
C THR A 641 -5.19 -40.63 -7.93
N ILE A 642 -5.14 -40.23 -9.21
CA ILE A 642 -6.17 -40.52 -10.20
C ILE A 642 -5.55 -41.40 -11.27
N ASP A 643 -6.11 -42.59 -11.49
CA ASP A 643 -5.58 -43.61 -12.41
C ASP A 643 -4.06 -43.82 -12.23
N GLY A 644 -3.61 -43.89 -10.96
CA GLY A 644 -2.21 -44.06 -10.57
C GLY A 644 -1.32 -42.81 -10.67
N HIS A 645 -1.82 -41.67 -11.15
CA HIS A 645 -1.07 -40.42 -11.22
C HIS A 645 -1.32 -39.56 -9.97
N ASP A 646 -0.26 -39.16 -9.26
CA ASP A 646 -0.37 -38.26 -8.11
C ASP A 646 -0.90 -36.89 -8.55
N LEU A 647 -1.85 -36.34 -7.80
CA LEU A 647 -2.43 -35.02 -8.08
C LEU A 647 -1.38 -33.91 -8.16
N ARG A 648 -0.24 -34.06 -7.46
CA ARG A 648 0.88 -33.11 -7.42
C ARG A 648 1.67 -33.05 -8.73
N ASP A 649 1.61 -34.10 -9.53
CA ASP A 649 2.33 -34.23 -10.81
C ASP A 649 1.49 -33.76 -12.02
N LEU A 650 0.24 -33.38 -11.77
CA LEU A 650 -0.72 -32.97 -12.80
C LEU A 650 -0.89 -31.45 -12.86
N LYS A 651 -1.17 -30.94 -14.07
CA LYS A 651 -1.63 -29.55 -14.25
C LYS A 651 -3.04 -29.38 -13.68
N LEU A 652 -3.26 -28.31 -12.93
CA LEU A 652 -4.51 -28.01 -12.22
C LEU A 652 -5.68 -27.84 -13.19
N ASP A 653 -5.47 -27.16 -14.32
CA ASP A 653 -6.52 -27.01 -15.34
C ASP A 653 -6.97 -28.38 -15.88
N SER A 654 -6.01 -29.24 -16.22
CA SER A 654 -6.29 -30.59 -16.71
C SER A 654 -6.99 -31.47 -15.66
N LEU A 655 -6.55 -31.41 -14.40
CA LEU A 655 -7.17 -32.10 -13.28
C LEU A 655 -8.64 -31.65 -13.08
N ARG A 656 -8.84 -30.34 -12.91
CA ARG A 656 -10.16 -29.76 -12.58
C ARG A 656 -11.13 -29.83 -13.74
N ARG A 657 -10.67 -29.88 -14.99
CA ARG A 657 -11.53 -30.10 -16.17
C ARG A 657 -12.18 -31.49 -16.14
N ASN A 658 -11.47 -32.49 -15.63
CA ASN A 658 -11.95 -33.88 -15.52
C ASN A 658 -12.78 -34.17 -14.26
N ILE A 659 -13.04 -33.17 -13.41
CA ILE A 659 -13.83 -33.30 -12.17
C ILE A 659 -15.04 -32.36 -12.21
N GLY A 660 -16.25 -32.92 -12.18
CA GLY A 660 -17.51 -32.20 -12.01
C GLY A 660 -17.86 -32.05 -10.54
N VAL A 661 -18.44 -30.91 -10.15
CA VAL A 661 -18.83 -30.67 -8.76
C VAL A 661 -20.25 -30.12 -8.73
N VAL A 662 -21.10 -30.72 -7.89
CA VAL A 662 -22.40 -30.18 -7.50
C VAL A 662 -22.27 -29.76 -6.03
N PRO A 663 -22.07 -28.46 -5.75
CA PRO A 663 -21.88 -27.98 -4.39
C PRO A 663 -23.20 -27.97 -3.60
N GLN A 664 -23.09 -27.86 -2.28
CA GLN A 664 -24.23 -27.65 -1.39
C GLN A 664 -24.94 -26.32 -1.66
N ASP A 665 -24.16 -25.25 -1.72
CA ASP A 665 -24.65 -23.90 -2.03
C ASP A 665 -24.19 -23.49 -3.44
N THR A 666 -25.15 -23.46 -4.36
CA THR A 666 -24.89 -23.03 -5.74
C THR A 666 -24.88 -21.51 -5.82
N VAL A 667 -23.71 -20.93 -6.10
CA VAL A 667 -23.55 -19.51 -6.40
C VAL A 667 -23.79 -19.26 -7.89
N LEU A 668 -24.58 -18.23 -8.18
CA LEU A 668 -24.84 -17.74 -9.53
C LEU A 668 -24.17 -16.39 -9.71
N PHE A 669 -23.56 -16.19 -10.89
CA PHE A 669 -23.08 -14.90 -11.30
C PHE A 669 -24.26 -13.95 -11.54
N ASN A 670 -24.05 -12.66 -11.26
CA ASN A 670 -24.98 -11.58 -11.61
C ASN A 670 -24.98 -11.35 -13.14
N ALA A 671 -25.51 -12.32 -13.87
CA ALA A 671 -25.55 -12.42 -15.33
C ALA A 671 -26.81 -13.18 -15.75
N ASP A 672 -27.01 -13.40 -17.05
CA ASP A 672 -28.10 -14.24 -17.54
C ASP A 672 -27.90 -15.73 -17.20
N ILE A 673 -28.97 -16.52 -17.35
CA ILE A 673 -28.94 -17.97 -17.09
C ILE A 673 -28.01 -18.67 -18.09
N MET A 674 -28.00 -18.22 -19.36
CA MET A 674 -27.14 -18.77 -20.41
C MET A 674 -25.65 -18.70 -20.03
N TYR A 675 -25.15 -17.53 -19.63
CA TYR A 675 -23.80 -17.30 -19.13
C TYR A 675 -23.49 -18.19 -17.94
N ASN A 676 -24.43 -18.31 -17.00
CA ASN A 676 -24.28 -19.18 -15.84
C ASN A 676 -24.13 -20.66 -16.25
N LEU A 677 -24.77 -21.12 -17.33
CA LEU A 677 -24.67 -22.50 -17.83
C LEU A 677 -23.39 -22.72 -18.65
N LEU A 678 -23.11 -21.82 -19.59
CA LEU A 678 -21.90 -21.83 -20.42
C LEU A 678 -20.61 -21.66 -19.60
N TYR A 679 -20.70 -21.16 -18.36
CA TYR A 679 -19.57 -21.14 -17.43
C TYR A 679 -18.93 -22.51 -17.22
N ALA A 680 -19.70 -23.61 -17.32
CA ALA A 680 -19.17 -24.97 -17.19
C ALA A 680 -18.40 -25.44 -18.42
N ARG A 681 -18.83 -25.02 -19.61
CA ARG A 681 -18.21 -25.31 -20.92
C ARG A 681 -18.50 -24.15 -21.88
N PRO A 682 -17.57 -23.19 -22.04
CA PRO A 682 -17.81 -21.98 -22.84
C PRO A 682 -18.09 -22.26 -24.31
N ASP A 683 -17.54 -23.35 -24.85
CA ASP A 683 -17.68 -23.75 -26.26
C ASP A 683 -18.92 -24.62 -26.53
N ALA A 684 -19.83 -24.79 -25.55
CA ALA A 684 -21.05 -25.57 -25.73
C ALA A 684 -22.04 -24.88 -26.67
N THR A 685 -22.71 -25.66 -27.52
CA THR A 685 -23.79 -25.15 -28.37
C THR A 685 -25.05 -24.89 -27.54
N GLU A 686 -25.98 -24.06 -28.03
CA GLU A 686 -27.26 -23.84 -27.34
C GLU A 686 -28.06 -25.15 -27.20
N GLU A 687 -27.97 -26.03 -28.18
CA GLU A 687 -28.59 -27.36 -28.17
C GLU A 687 -28.05 -28.20 -27.01
N ASP A 688 -26.74 -28.22 -26.79
CA ASP A 688 -26.13 -28.88 -25.63
C ASP A 688 -26.67 -28.32 -24.30
N VAL A 689 -26.84 -27.00 -24.22
CA VAL A 689 -27.37 -26.31 -23.04
C VAL A 689 -28.82 -26.70 -22.79
N PHE A 690 -29.64 -26.77 -23.83
CA PHE A 690 -31.05 -27.16 -23.70
C PHE A 690 -31.18 -28.62 -23.27
N GLU A 691 -30.42 -29.53 -23.86
CA GLU A 691 -30.42 -30.95 -23.46
C GLU A 691 -29.93 -31.13 -22.01
N ALA A 692 -28.88 -30.41 -21.60
CA ALA A 692 -28.43 -30.43 -20.21
C ALA A 692 -29.50 -29.89 -19.24
N CYS A 693 -30.22 -28.84 -19.60
CA CYS A 693 -31.31 -28.29 -18.80
C CYS A 693 -32.54 -29.21 -18.74
N LYS A 694 -32.85 -29.94 -19.82
CA LYS A 694 -33.91 -30.97 -19.83
C LYS A 694 -33.52 -32.15 -18.94
N ALA A 695 -32.27 -32.60 -19.04
CA ALA A 695 -31.73 -33.64 -18.18
C ALA A 695 -31.74 -33.23 -16.69
N ALA A 696 -31.48 -31.95 -16.39
CA ALA A 696 -31.58 -31.40 -15.04
C ALA A 696 -33.02 -31.01 -14.60
N ASN A 697 -34.04 -31.24 -15.44
CA ASN A 697 -35.44 -30.90 -15.19
C ASN A 697 -35.68 -29.42 -14.84
N ILE A 698 -35.02 -28.50 -15.56
CA ILE A 698 -35.14 -27.05 -15.37
C ILE A 698 -35.51 -26.29 -16.65
N HIS A 699 -35.42 -26.93 -17.82
CA HIS A 699 -35.69 -26.30 -19.13
C HIS A 699 -37.06 -25.60 -19.20
N GLU A 700 -38.14 -26.33 -18.93
CA GLU A 700 -39.50 -25.77 -18.93
C GLU A 700 -39.66 -24.60 -17.96
N ARG A 701 -38.99 -24.67 -16.80
CA ARG A 701 -39.03 -23.59 -15.82
C ARG A 701 -38.32 -22.33 -16.33
N ILE A 702 -37.19 -22.49 -17.02
CA ILE A 702 -36.46 -21.38 -17.64
C ILE A 702 -37.29 -20.73 -18.73
N LEU A 703 -37.96 -21.51 -19.59
CA LEU A 703 -38.84 -21.00 -20.64
C LEU A 703 -40.04 -20.21 -20.10
N ASN A 704 -40.47 -20.52 -18.88
CA ASN A 704 -41.54 -19.78 -18.19
C ASN A 704 -41.07 -18.47 -17.54
N PHE A 705 -39.77 -18.17 -17.54
CA PHE A 705 -39.29 -16.85 -17.12
C PHE A 705 -39.52 -15.81 -18.23
N PRO A 706 -39.71 -14.52 -17.88
CA PRO A 706 -40.04 -13.48 -18.85
C PRO A 706 -39.09 -13.39 -20.05
N ASP A 707 -37.79 -13.57 -19.82
CA ASP A 707 -36.73 -13.48 -20.84
C ASP A 707 -36.09 -14.86 -21.14
N GLY A 708 -36.74 -15.96 -20.75
CA GLY A 708 -36.20 -17.30 -20.97
C GLY A 708 -34.79 -17.49 -20.42
N TYR A 709 -33.87 -17.95 -21.28
CA TYR A 709 -32.44 -18.12 -20.97
C TYR A 709 -31.66 -16.80 -20.79
N GLU A 710 -32.17 -15.69 -21.30
CA GLU A 710 -31.58 -14.35 -21.13
C GLU A 710 -31.97 -13.70 -19.79
N THR A 711 -32.84 -14.36 -19.01
CA THR A 711 -33.26 -13.90 -17.69
C THR A 711 -32.04 -13.67 -16.79
N LYS A 712 -31.89 -12.44 -16.30
CA LYS A 712 -30.80 -12.07 -15.38
C LYS A 712 -31.04 -12.66 -14.00
N VAL A 713 -30.08 -13.42 -13.49
CA VAL A 713 -30.09 -14.06 -12.17
C VAL A 713 -28.94 -13.54 -11.30
N GLY A 714 -28.88 -14.00 -10.04
CA GLY A 714 -27.89 -13.58 -9.04
C GLY A 714 -28.51 -12.75 -7.91
N GLU A 715 -27.69 -12.12 -7.09
CA GLU A 715 -28.13 -11.29 -5.95
C GLU A 715 -28.98 -10.08 -6.38
N ARG A 716 -28.73 -9.55 -7.59
CA ARG A 716 -29.42 -8.36 -8.15
C ARG A 716 -30.45 -8.71 -9.24
N GLY A 717 -30.59 -9.98 -9.60
CA GLY A 717 -31.50 -10.46 -10.64
C GLY A 717 -32.72 -11.20 -10.07
N LEU A 718 -33.38 -12.00 -10.91
CA LEU A 718 -34.43 -12.91 -10.48
C LEU A 718 -33.86 -13.89 -9.43
N LYS A 719 -34.47 -13.91 -8.25
CA LYS A 719 -34.12 -14.86 -7.19
C LYS A 719 -34.72 -16.21 -7.49
N LEU A 720 -33.86 -17.16 -7.86
CA LEU A 720 -34.23 -18.57 -8.03
C LEU A 720 -34.39 -19.24 -6.67
N SER A 721 -35.32 -20.20 -6.57
CA SER A 721 -35.47 -21.06 -5.40
C SER A 721 -34.23 -21.96 -5.20
N GLY A 722 -34.07 -22.53 -4.00
CA GLY A 722 -32.96 -23.42 -3.71
C GLY A 722 -32.86 -24.59 -4.69
N GLY A 723 -34.00 -25.23 -5.01
CA GLY A 723 -34.05 -26.34 -5.96
C GLY A 723 -33.77 -25.92 -7.40
N GLU A 724 -34.20 -24.73 -7.83
CA GLU A 724 -33.86 -24.19 -9.16
C GLU A 724 -32.36 -23.92 -9.28
N ARG A 725 -31.74 -23.32 -8.26
CA ARG A 725 -30.27 -23.11 -8.25
C ARG A 725 -29.52 -24.44 -8.31
N GLN A 726 -30.00 -25.45 -7.57
CA GLN A 726 -29.38 -26.77 -7.57
C GLN A 726 -29.50 -27.47 -8.93
N ARG A 727 -30.66 -27.38 -9.59
CA ARG A 727 -30.82 -27.91 -10.95
C ARG A 727 -29.90 -27.22 -11.95
N ILE A 728 -29.64 -25.92 -11.81
CA ILE A 728 -28.62 -25.22 -12.62
C ILE A 728 -27.22 -25.79 -12.36
N ALA A 729 -26.86 -26.11 -11.11
CA ALA A 729 -25.59 -26.77 -10.81
C ALA A 729 -25.47 -28.17 -11.42
N ILE A 730 -26.57 -28.92 -11.43
CA ILE A 730 -26.65 -30.23 -12.09
C ILE A 730 -26.48 -30.07 -13.60
N ALA A 731 -27.16 -29.10 -14.22
CA ALA A 731 -26.98 -28.79 -15.64
C ALA A 731 -25.52 -28.41 -15.97
N ARG A 732 -24.85 -27.61 -15.11
CA ARG A 732 -23.41 -27.32 -15.24
C ARG A 732 -22.57 -28.58 -15.18
N ALA A 733 -22.87 -29.51 -14.26
CA ALA A 733 -22.15 -30.77 -14.14
C ALA A 733 -22.35 -31.66 -15.39
N ILE A 734 -23.54 -31.67 -15.97
CA ILE A 734 -23.84 -32.38 -17.23
C ILE A 734 -23.05 -31.77 -18.39
N LEU A 735 -23.08 -30.44 -18.55
CA LEU A 735 -22.36 -29.74 -19.62
C LEU A 735 -20.85 -29.94 -19.56
N LYS A 736 -20.30 -29.98 -18.35
CA LYS A 736 -18.88 -30.21 -18.12
C LYS A 736 -18.44 -31.62 -18.52
N ASP A 737 -19.35 -32.60 -18.50
CA ASP A 737 -19.14 -34.00 -18.88
C ASP A 737 -17.85 -34.63 -18.30
N ALA A 738 -17.64 -34.43 -17.01
CA ALA A 738 -16.46 -34.92 -16.31
C ALA A 738 -16.59 -36.42 -15.95
N ARG A 739 -15.48 -37.17 -16.00
CA ARG A 739 -15.44 -38.60 -15.63
C ARG A 739 -15.63 -38.85 -14.14
N ILE A 740 -15.18 -37.91 -13.31
CA ILE A 740 -15.30 -37.94 -11.85
C ILE A 740 -16.32 -36.88 -11.44
N LEU A 741 -17.32 -37.26 -10.66
CA LEU A 741 -18.36 -36.37 -10.15
C LEU A 741 -18.33 -36.30 -8.63
N LEU A 742 -18.29 -35.09 -8.09
CA LEU A 742 -18.31 -34.81 -6.66
C LEU A 742 -19.65 -34.19 -6.29
N LEU A 743 -20.39 -34.83 -5.38
CA LEU A 743 -21.68 -34.36 -4.88
C LEU A 743 -21.53 -33.98 -3.41
N ASP A 744 -21.64 -32.69 -3.08
CA ASP A 744 -21.53 -32.20 -1.71
C ASP A 744 -22.92 -31.80 -1.19
N GLU A 745 -23.55 -32.68 -0.40
CA GLU A 745 -24.84 -32.43 0.27
C GLU A 745 -25.96 -31.87 -0.65
N ALA A 746 -26.04 -32.36 -1.90
CA ALA A 746 -26.84 -31.76 -2.96
C ALA A 746 -28.36 -31.67 -2.71
N THR A 747 -28.91 -32.32 -1.67
CA THR A 747 -30.35 -32.31 -1.33
C THR A 747 -30.68 -31.73 0.04
N ALA A 748 -29.68 -31.24 0.80
CA ALA A 748 -29.84 -30.96 2.24
C ALA A 748 -30.81 -29.81 2.60
N SER A 749 -31.19 -28.96 1.63
CA SER A 749 -31.99 -27.74 1.84
C SER A 749 -33.34 -27.71 1.11
N LEU A 750 -33.81 -28.86 0.62
CA LEU A 750 -34.95 -28.96 -0.28
C LEU A 750 -36.20 -29.58 0.34
N ASP A 751 -37.36 -29.18 -0.16
CA ASP A 751 -38.64 -29.84 0.11
C ASP A 751 -38.69 -31.23 -0.54
N SER A 752 -39.47 -32.14 0.03
CA SER A 752 -39.49 -33.56 -0.35
C SER A 752 -39.92 -33.83 -1.80
N HIS A 753 -40.73 -32.95 -2.42
CA HIS A 753 -41.14 -33.12 -3.82
C HIS A 753 -40.03 -32.69 -4.78
N THR A 754 -39.40 -31.54 -4.51
CA THR A 754 -38.24 -31.05 -5.27
C THR A 754 -37.03 -31.96 -5.12
N GLU A 755 -36.84 -32.55 -3.95
CA GLU A 755 -35.78 -33.53 -3.68
C GLU A 755 -35.85 -34.74 -4.60
N ARG A 756 -37.03 -35.35 -4.78
CA ARG A 756 -37.19 -36.52 -5.65
C ARG A 756 -36.82 -36.21 -7.10
N GLN A 757 -37.28 -35.08 -7.62
CA GLN A 757 -36.95 -34.63 -8.97
C GLN A 757 -35.45 -34.39 -9.16
N ILE A 758 -34.77 -33.88 -8.13
CA ILE A 758 -33.33 -33.65 -8.15
C ILE A 758 -32.56 -34.97 -8.02
N GLN A 759 -33.05 -35.92 -7.23
CA GLN A 759 -32.48 -37.26 -7.15
C GLN A 759 -32.55 -37.96 -8.51
N ASP A 760 -33.70 -37.91 -9.21
CA ASP A 760 -33.86 -38.48 -10.55
C ASP A 760 -32.90 -37.84 -11.58
N ALA A 761 -32.60 -36.54 -11.43
CA ALA A 761 -31.61 -35.86 -12.25
C ALA A 761 -30.19 -36.33 -11.89
N LEU A 762 -29.83 -36.39 -10.60
CA LEU A 762 -28.54 -36.87 -10.12
C LEU A 762 -28.26 -38.33 -10.52
N GLU A 763 -29.25 -39.20 -10.49
CA GLU A 763 -29.11 -40.58 -10.96
C GLU A 763 -28.73 -40.66 -12.44
N ARG A 764 -29.36 -39.83 -13.29
CA ARG A 764 -28.99 -39.71 -14.71
C ARG A 764 -27.58 -39.15 -14.90
N VAL A 765 -27.18 -38.16 -14.10
CA VAL A 765 -25.82 -37.58 -14.18
C VAL A 765 -24.76 -38.55 -13.68
N THR A 766 -25.07 -39.40 -12.70
CA THR A 766 -24.08 -40.33 -12.12
C THR A 766 -23.89 -41.62 -12.94
N ALA A 767 -24.78 -41.91 -13.89
CA ALA A 767 -24.70 -43.12 -14.70
C ALA A 767 -23.37 -43.18 -15.50
N GLY A 768 -22.62 -44.27 -15.31
CA GLY A 768 -21.35 -44.51 -16.03
C GLY A 768 -20.19 -43.60 -15.63
N ARG A 769 -20.30 -42.85 -14.53
CA ARG A 769 -19.27 -41.93 -14.00
C ARG A 769 -18.85 -42.33 -12.60
N THR A 770 -17.57 -42.15 -12.28
CA THR A 770 -17.10 -42.35 -10.90
C THR A 770 -17.67 -41.24 -10.03
N THR A 771 -18.46 -41.60 -9.03
CA THR A 771 -19.18 -40.62 -8.20
C THR A 771 -18.75 -40.71 -6.76
N ILE A 772 -18.38 -39.57 -6.17
CA ILE A 772 -18.08 -39.44 -4.75
C ILE A 772 -19.10 -38.48 -4.13
N THR A 773 -19.90 -38.99 -3.19
CA THR A 773 -21.00 -38.24 -2.58
C THR A 773 -20.76 -38.05 -1.10
N ILE A 774 -20.81 -36.81 -0.62
CA ILE A 774 -20.98 -36.53 0.82
C ILE A 774 -22.47 -36.48 1.12
N ALA A 775 -22.92 -37.38 1.99
CA ALA A 775 -24.30 -37.40 2.42
C ALA A 775 -24.47 -36.91 3.85
N HIS A 776 -25.36 -35.94 4.01
CA HIS A 776 -25.99 -35.64 5.29
C HIS A 776 -27.27 -36.46 5.49
N ARG A 777 -28.00 -36.81 4.41
CA ARG A 777 -29.17 -37.72 4.47
C ARG A 777 -28.72 -39.10 4.05
N LEU A 778 -28.80 -40.07 4.95
CA LEU A 778 -28.32 -41.42 4.65
C LEU A 778 -29.22 -42.14 3.63
N SER A 779 -30.48 -41.74 3.50
CA SER A 779 -31.42 -42.31 2.53
C SER A 779 -30.95 -42.17 1.07
N THR A 780 -30.23 -41.10 0.74
CA THR A 780 -29.78 -40.80 -0.63
C THR A 780 -28.55 -41.61 -1.07
N ILE A 781 -27.89 -42.32 -0.15
CA ILE A 781 -26.68 -43.10 -0.41
C ILE A 781 -26.86 -44.60 -0.23
N THR A 782 -28.08 -45.05 0.03
CA THR A 782 -28.43 -46.48 0.17
C THR A 782 -28.06 -47.31 -1.06
N THR A 783 -28.02 -46.68 -2.24
CA THR A 783 -27.65 -47.28 -3.53
C THR A 783 -26.16 -47.15 -3.87
N SER A 784 -25.31 -46.74 -2.93
CA SER A 784 -23.86 -46.63 -3.15
C SER A 784 -23.18 -47.99 -3.13
N ASP A 785 -22.28 -48.24 -4.07
CA ASP A 785 -21.47 -49.46 -4.13
C ASP A 785 -20.51 -49.57 -2.93
N GLN A 786 -20.15 -48.41 -2.35
CA GLN A 786 -19.30 -48.34 -1.17
C GLN A 786 -19.69 -47.15 -0.29
N ILE A 787 -19.75 -47.37 1.02
CA ILE A 787 -19.94 -46.32 2.02
C ILE A 787 -18.71 -46.29 2.92
N ILE A 788 -18.17 -45.10 3.14
CA ILE A 788 -17.01 -44.82 4.00
C ILE A 788 -17.49 -43.97 5.17
N VAL A 789 -17.36 -44.50 6.38
CA VAL A 789 -17.72 -43.79 7.61
C VAL A 789 -16.45 -43.16 8.19
N LEU A 790 -16.40 -41.83 8.20
CA LEU A 790 -15.34 -41.03 8.79
C LEU A 790 -15.71 -40.59 10.21
N HIS A 791 -14.79 -40.80 11.15
CA HIS A 791 -14.89 -40.23 12.49
C HIS A 791 -13.52 -39.70 12.94
N LYS A 792 -13.50 -38.45 13.43
CA LYS A 792 -12.27 -37.77 13.92
C LYS A 792 -11.08 -37.85 12.95
N GLY A 793 -11.34 -37.84 11.63
CA GLY A 793 -10.30 -37.86 10.61
C GLY A 793 -9.80 -39.25 10.20
N GLU A 794 -10.37 -40.32 10.76
CA GLU A 794 -10.04 -41.71 10.42
C GLU A 794 -11.26 -42.43 9.81
N ILE A 795 -11.00 -43.48 9.02
CA ILE A 795 -12.05 -44.37 8.49
C ILE A 795 -12.33 -45.43 9.55
N VAL A 796 -13.54 -45.42 10.11
CA VAL A 796 -13.95 -46.37 11.15
C VAL A 796 -14.72 -47.58 10.60
N GLU A 797 -15.50 -47.39 9.52
CA GLU A 797 -16.27 -48.45 8.87
C GLU A 797 -16.27 -48.26 7.36
N ARG A 798 -16.32 -49.38 6.63
CA ARG A 798 -16.39 -49.43 5.16
C ARG A 798 -17.21 -50.65 4.74
N GLY A 799 -18.16 -50.46 3.84
CA GLY A 799 -18.97 -51.56 3.28
C GLY A 799 -20.15 -51.04 2.47
N THR A 800 -21.04 -51.93 2.08
CA THR A 800 -22.35 -51.57 1.50
C THR A 800 -23.36 -51.19 2.58
N HIS A 801 -24.49 -50.60 2.19
CA HIS A 801 -25.57 -50.26 3.13
C HIS A 801 -26.00 -51.44 4.00
N ASN A 802 -26.24 -52.60 3.38
CA ASN A 802 -26.70 -53.81 4.07
C ASN A 802 -25.63 -54.38 5.00
N GLU A 803 -24.36 -54.37 4.58
CA GLU A 803 -23.23 -54.82 5.40
C GLU A 803 -23.06 -53.95 6.66
N LEU A 804 -23.11 -52.62 6.50
CA LEU A 804 -22.94 -51.68 7.60
C LEU A 804 -24.11 -51.69 8.60
N LEU A 805 -25.34 -51.96 8.13
CA LEU A 805 -26.48 -52.19 9.03
C LEU A 805 -26.33 -53.49 9.82
N ALA A 806 -25.87 -54.57 9.18
CA ALA A 806 -25.66 -55.86 9.84
C ALA A 806 -24.53 -55.81 10.89
N LEU A 807 -23.52 -54.95 10.68
CA LEU A 807 -22.42 -54.73 11.61
C LEU A 807 -22.85 -54.03 12.92
N GLY A 808 -24.00 -53.34 12.95
CA GLY A 808 -24.50 -52.65 14.14
C GLY A 808 -23.60 -51.53 14.65
N GLY A 809 -22.75 -50.96 13.79
CA GLY A 809 -21.75 -49.95 14.14
C GLY A 809 -22.29 -48.51 14.19
N ARG A 810 -21.40 -47.53 14.02
CA ARG A 810 -21.70 -46.10 13.92
C ARG A 810 -22.63 -45.78 12.76
N TYR A 811 -22.48 -46.44 11.61
CA TYR A 811 -23.41 -46.26 10.51
C TYR A 811 -24.85 -46.57 10.93
N HIS A 812 -25.07 -47.71 11.59
CA HIS A 812 -26.38 -48.11 12.10
C HIS A 812 -26.94 -47.09 13.09
N ALA A 813 -26.12 -46.62 14.04
CA ALA A 813 -26.53 -45.59 15.00
C ALA A 813 -26.95 -44.27 14.33
N MET A 814 -26.22 -43.83 13.29
CA MET A 814 -26.61 -42.64 12.52
C MET A 814 -27.91 -42.86 11.74
N TRP A 815 -28.10 -44.05 11.17
CA TRP A 815 -29.30 -44.45 10.43
C TRP A 815 -30.55 -44.47 11.31
N GLU A 816 -30.47 -45.12 12.47
CA GLU A 816 -31.57 -45.19 13.43
C GLU A 816 -31.96 -43.80 13.94
N LYS A 817 -30.96 -42.95 14.21
CA LYS A 817 -31.18 -41.56 14.64
C LYS A 817 -31.92 -40.76 13.56
N GLN A 818 -31.53 -40.85 12.29
CA GLN A 818 -32.20 -40.12 11.21
C GLN A 818 -33.61 -40.64 10.94
N THR A 819 -33.80 -41.95 10.85
CA THR A 819 -35.12 -42.54 10.60
C THR A 819 -36.12 -42.25 11.74
N THR A 820 -35.65 -42.18 12.99
CA THR A 820 -36.48 -41.79 14.14
C THR A 820 -36.88 -40.31 14.07
N ILE A 821 -35.97 -39.43 13.64
CA ILE A 821 -36.28 -38.00 13.44
C ILE A 821 -37.30 -37.83 12.31
N GLU A 822 -37.09 -38.50 11.17
CA GLU A 822 -38.01 -38.44 10.02
C GLU A 822 -39.41 -38.97 10.36
N LYS A 823 -39.51 -40.04 11.15
CA LYS A 823 -40.80 -40.56 11.64
C LYS A 823 -41.50 -39.54 12.54
N LYS A 824 -40.79 -38.96 13.50
CA LYS A 824 -41.36 -37.93 14.40
C LYS A 824 -41.80 -36.67 13.64
N GLU A 825 -41.06 -36.27 12.61
CA GLU A 825 -41.44 -35.14 11.75
C GLU A 825 -42.69 -35.44 10.91
N LYS A 826 -42.83 -36.68 10.41
CA LYS A 826 -44.05 -37.11 9.70
C LYS A 826 -45.26 -37.14 10.65
N GLU A 827 -45.13 -37.78 11.81
CA GLU A 827 -46.19 -37.83 12.83
C GLU A 827 -46.63 -36.42 13.27
N LYS A 828 -45.68 -35.49 13.40
CA LYS A 828 -45.98 -34.08 13.73
C LYS A 828 -46.73 -33.36 12.61
N LYS A 829 -46.34 -33.56 11.34
CA LYS A 829 -47.04 -32.98 10.18
C LYS A 829 -48.44 -33.56 10.01
N GLU A 830 -48.64 -34.84 10.30
CA GLU A 830 -49.95 -35.48 10.28
C GLU A 830 -50.86 -34.92 11.38
N MET A 831 -50.35 -34.74 12.61
CA MET A 831 -51.10 -34.08 13.70
C MET A 831 -51.42 -32.60 13.42
N GLU A 832 -50.51 -31.84 12.80
CA GLU A 832 -50.73 -30.44 12.40
C GLU A 832 -51.70 -30.32 11.19
N GLY A 833 -51.71 -31.32 10.30
CA GLY A 833 -52.68 -31.43 9.21
C GLY A 833 -54.09 -31.73 9.72
N GLU A 834 -54.25 -32.69 10.63
CA GLU A 834 -55.55 -33.07 11.21
C GLU A 834 -56.17 -31.94 12.06
N THR A 835 -55.35 -31.12 12.75
CA THR A 835 -55.85 -29.94 13.48
C THR A 835 -56.28 -28.80 12.56
N SER A 836 -55.75 -28.71 11.34
CA SER A 836 -56.20 -27.72 10.34
C SER A 836 -57.52 -28.10 9.68
N GLU A 837 -57.81 -29.39 9.50
CA GLU A 837 -59.10 -29.84 8.96
C GLU A 837 -60.22 -29.77 10.01
N THR A 838 -59.94 -30.08 11.28
CA THR A 838 -60.94 -29.94 12.36
C THR A 838 -61.29 -28.49 12.71
N GLY A 839 -60.41 -27.52 12.44
CA GLY A 839 -60.70 -26.08 12.59
C GLY A 839 -61.55 -25.47 11.46
N SER A 840 -61.80 -26.22 10.38
CA SER A 840 -62.62 -25.77 9.25
C SER A 840 -64.06 -26.31 9.27
N GLN A 841 -64.42 -27.10 10.30
CA GLN A 841 -65.76 -27.63 10.54
C GLN A 841 -66.41 -27.14 11.85
N GLN A 842 -65.92 -26.04 12.44
CA GLN A 842 -66.60 -25.34 13.55
C GLN A 842 -67.06 -23.94 13.17
#